data_AF-A0A5B2WN46-F1
#
_entry.id   AF-A0A5B2WN46-F1
#
_cell.length_a   1.000
_cell.length_b   1.000
_cell.length_c   1.000
_cell.angle_alpha   90.00
_cell.angle_beta   90.00
_cell.angle_gamma   90.00
#
_symmetry.space_group_name_H-M   'P 1'
#
loop_
_entity.id
_entity.type
_entity.pdbx_description
1 polymer ?
#
loop_
_entity_poly.entity_id
_entity_poly.type
_entity_poly.pdbx_seq_one_letter_code
_entity_poly.pdbx_strand_id
1 'polypeptide(L)'
;MSSPTAPAVTRLPFRDPALPVSERVDDLLGRLTIDERIAMLHQYAPAVPRLGLTWFRTGTEALHGVSWLGPATVFPQAVGLGATWDETLVHRVAEAISVEQRAFHYHRPPAVGNGANSLQAWAPVVNLLRDPRWGRNEEGYSEDPTHTARLAVAFCRGLSGDHPRFLRTAPVLKHFLAYNNENDRCTTSSGLRSRVLQEYDLAAFRPVIASGAATGAMAAYNLVNGRPCHVSPLIETELRRWAEASGNELFVVSDAEAPSNLVDLEHYFDDHVESHAAALKAGIDSFTDHGEDSATPIGRLRAALERGLIDEADVDRAVRRQLLVRFRLGEFDPDLDPYADTGLEVIDCPEHRALALRAATESVVLLKNDGLLPLDAARKPRIAVIGPLADSLYEDWYSGTMPYGITIAAGLGERGELVRVDGVDRIALRSRTTGELLGGTAFDVVDWGGDVLTLRATDTGRYLSLKDADASLVADQDQIKSWDVHETFRLEPDGGAVLLRSVLTGRYAAADPTDGRIGVTAETPEDAERWQREVVRDGVREARVAAEAADVAVVVLGNHPLVNGRETQDRTDLALPGTQDALLRAVAEVRPETVLVVMSSYPYALDWADRHLPAVLWTSHGGQETGHALAAVLFGDAEPAGRLPQTWYRGDDELPDPLDYDIIKAGWTYQYHRTASRYPFGHGLSYTDFAYGGLRLSSRAIAQDGSVEAAVTLANTGARPGSEVVQLYVRALTTRYEAPALRLADFRKIRLDPGESRDVTFPLSAEQLAHWDVGTGAFTVDPGDYEVLVARSAENVVGAARLTVTGPAPAPRAVVDRHTAAVDFDDHAGVTIVDASRATGDAVAPTDPAQPAMLWFRSTDLSGAVRVEAEIAREDGPAEARLEFWADDQLIGTIPVPVTGHRYARTTVATELAAPLAGVHDLRLALHGGFRLVAFRFVGSTAD
;
A
#
# COMPACT_ATOMS: atom_id res chain seq x y z
N MET A 1 -31.49 17.10 57.53
CA MET A 1 -32.62 16.99 56.60
C MET A 1 -32.07 16.44 55.30
N SER A 2 -32.31 15.16 55.03
CA SER A 2 -31.93 14.51 53.76
C SER A 2 -32.69 15.15 52.61
N SER A 3 -31.98 15.54 51.56
CA SER A 3 -32.59 15.72 50.25
C SER A 3 -33.02 14.36 49.72
N PRO A 4 -34.24 14.23 49.16
CA PRO A 4 -34.75 12.94 48.70
C PRO A 4 -33.94 12.50 47.47
N THR A 5 -33.29 11.34 47.60
CA THR A 5 -32.83 10.52 46.48
C THR A 5 -34.01 10.27 45.54
N ALA A 6 -33.87 10.69 44.29
CA ALA A 6 -34.79 10.30 43.22
C ALA A 6 -34.85 8.77 43.12
N PRO A 7 -36.00 8.16 42.79
CA PRO A 7 -36.10 6.72 42.64
C PRO A 7 -35.18 6.26 41.51
N ALA A 8 -34.48 5.15 41.72
CA ALA A 8 -33.74 4.45 40.67
C ALA A 8 -34.71 4.04 39.55
N VAL A 9 -34.84 4.86 38.51
CA VAL A 9 -35.29 4.39 37.21
C VAL A 9 -34.26 3.33 36.82
N THR A 10 -34.69 2.07 36.73
CA THR A 10 -33.84 0.95 36.33
C THR A 10 -33.20 1.30 34.98
N ARG A 11 -31.95 1.77 35.02
CA ARG A 11 -31.10 1.97 33.85
C ARG A 11 -31.02 0.60 33.16
N LEU A 12 -31.35 0.54 31.86
CA LEU A 12 -31.27 -0.72 31.10
C LEU A 12 -29.85 -1.30 31.26
N PRO A 13 -29.67 -2.63 31.37
CA PRO A 13 -28.35 -3.21 31.63
C PRO A 13 -27.26 -2.72 30.67
N PHE A 14 -27.54 -2.62 29.36
CA PHE A 14 -26.55 -2.09 28.41
C PHE A 14 -26.12 -0.64 28.67
N ARG A 15 -26.90 0.14 29.44
CA ARG A 15 -26.55 1.50 29.83
C ARG A 15 -25.73 1.53 31.12
N ASP A 16 -25.66 0.47 31.92
CA ASP A 16 -24.93 0.48 33.19
C ASP A 16 -23.42 0.33 32.98
N PRO A 17 -22.60 1.39 33.24
CA PRO A 17 -21.16 1.33 33.05
C PRO A 17 -20.43 0.43 34.04
N ALA A 18 -21.12 -0.12 35.05
CA ALA A 18 -20.56 -1.07 36.02
C ALA A 18 -20.55 -2.53 35.52
N LEU A 19 -21.32 -2.85 34.47
CA LEU A 19 -21.35 -4.18 33.86
C LEU A 19 -20.21 -4.36 32.84
N PRO A 20 -19.69 -5.59 32.65
CA PRO A 20 -18.76 -5.89 31.57
C PRO A 20 -19.32 -5.49 30.20
N VAL A 21 -18.45 -4.99 29.32
CA VAL A 21 -18.88 -4.53 27.97
C VAL A 21 -19.57 -5.66 27.19
N SER A 22 -19.09 -6.91 27.30
CA SER A 22 -19.72 -8.07 26.65
C SER A 22 -21.17 -8.27 27.10
N GLU A 23 -21.45 -8.23 28.40
CA GLU A 23 -22.82 -8.37 28.94
C GLU A 23 -23.73 -7.23 28.47
N ARG A 24 -23.19 -6.01 28.38
CA ARG A 24 -23.91 -4.84 27.89
C ARG A 24 -24.23 -4.95 26.40
N VAL A 25 -23.28 -5.43 25.60
CA VAL A 25 -23.48 -5.70 24.18
C VAL A 25 -24.54 -6.77 23.99
N ASP A 26 -24.49 -7.85 24.76
CA ASP A 26 -25.46 -8.96 24.66
C ASP A 26 -26.88 -8.51 25.03
N ASP A 27 -27.04 -7.70 26.08
CA ASP A 27 -28.33 -7.09 26.44
C ASP A 27 -28.84 -6.15 25.33
N LEU A 28 -27.98 -5.32 24.74
CA LEU A 28 -28.37 -4.43 23.64
C LEU A 28 -28.76 -5.21 22.39
N LEU A 29 -27.95 -6.20 22.02
CA LEU A 29 -28.18 -7.04 20.85
C LEU A 29 -29.52 -7.79 20.94
N GLY A 30 -29.81 -8.38 22.10
CA GLY A 30 -31.08 -9.06 22.37
C GLY A 30 -32.30 -8.13 22.41
N ARG A 31 -32.09 -6.81 22.50
CA ARG A 31 -33.15 -5.80 22.44
C ARG A 31 -33.44 -5.30 21.04
N LEU A 32 -32.50 -5.39 20.10
CA LEU A 32 -32.67 -4.96 18.71
C LEU A 32 -33.66 -5.89 17.99
N THR A 33 -34.41 -5.37 17.01
CA THR A 33 -35.16 -6.24 16.08
C THR A 33 -34.22 -6.76 15.00
N ILE A 34 -34.59 -7.84 14.32
CA ILE A 34 -33.79 -8.34 13.18
C ILE A 34 -33.62 -7.28 12.09
N ASP A 35 -34.66 -6.49 11.79
CA ASP A 35 -34.57 -5.40 10.81
C ASP A 35 -33.59 -4.31 11.22
N GLU A 36 -33.55 -3.95 12.51
CA GLU A 36 -32.57 -2.99 13.02
C GLU A 36 -31.15 -3.56 12.96
N ARG A 37 -30.98 -4.86 13.27
CA ARG A 37 -29.68 -5.54 13.18
C ARG A 37 -29.17 -5.61 11.74
N ILE A 38 -30.01 -5.97 10.77
CA ILE A 38 -29.63 -5.95 9.35
C ILE A 38 -29.28 -4.53 8.90
N ALA A 39 -30.05 -3.53 9.33
CA ALA A 39 -29.79 -2.14 8.97
C ALA A 39 -28.43 -1.63 9.48
N MET A 40 -27.94 -2.17 10.60
CA MET A 40 -26.63 -1.84 11.16
C MET A 40 -25.44 -2.36 10.32
N LEU A 41 -25.66 -3.28 9.38
CA LEU A 41 -24.60 -3.82 8.52
C LEU A 41 -24.20 -2.86 7.39
N HIS A 42 -24.98 -1.82 7.09
CA HIS A 42 -24.62 -0.80 6.10
C HIS A 42 -23.65 0.25 6.68
N GLN A 43 -22.84 0.88 5.82
CA GLN A 43 -21.93 1.95 6.22
C GLN A 43 -22.62 3.15 6.89
N TYR A 44 -23.87 3.47 6.53
CA TYR A 44 -24.69 4.50 7.17
C TYR A 44 -25.76 3.85 8.04
N ALA A 45 -25.33 3.22 9.13
CA ALA A 45 -26.20 2.54 10.07
C ALA A 45 -27.19 3.53 10.73
N PRO A 46 -28.51 3.30 10.59
CA PRO A 46 -29.51 4.23 11.08
C PRO A 46 -29.60 4.29 12.59
N ALA A 47 -30.07 5.42 13.11
CA ALA A 47 -30.42 5.56 14.51
C ALA A 47 -31.53 4.57 14.91
N VAL A 48 -31.53 4.16 16.19
CA VAL A 48 -32.61 3.35 16.79
C VAL A 48 -33.21 4.15 17.96
N PRO A 49 -34.17 5.07 17.71
CA PRO A 49 -34.64 6.02 18.72
C PRO A 49 -35.21 5.36 19.98
N ARG A 50 -35.89 4.21 19.84
CA ARG A 50 -36.49 3.49 20.99
C ARG A 50 -35.45 2.98 22.01
N LEU A 51 -34.21 2.77 21.57
CA LEU A 51 -33.08 2.36 22.41
C LEU A 51 -32.09 3.52 22.66
N GLY A 52 -32.35 4.69 22.06
CA GLY A 52 -31.47 5.85 22.11
C GLY A 52 -30.12 5.62 21.44
N LEU A 53 -30.07 4.80 20.38
CA LEU A 53 -28.88 4.68 19.53
C LEU A 53 -28.87 5.81 18.51
N THR A 54 -27.71 6.42 18.33
CA THR A 54 -27.51 7.45 17.31
C THR A 54 -27.10 6.82 15.98
N TRP A 55 -27.11 7.63 14.91
CA TRP A 55 -26.55 7.25 13.61
C TRP A 55 -25.08 6.86 13.79
N PHE A 56 -24.67 5.78 13.13
CA PHE A 56 -23.28 5.37 13.07
C PHE A 56 -22.82 5.35 11.62
N ARG A 57 -21.65 5.93 11.37
CA ARG A 57 -21.01 5.90 10.07
C ARG A 57 -19.75 5.04 10.16
N THR A 58 -19.59 4.11 9.23
CA THR A 58 -18.34 3.38 9.02
C THR A 58 -17.35 4.30 8.32
N GLY A 59 -16.16 4.46 8.88
CA GLY A 59 -15.02 5.10 8.23
C GLY A 59 -14.94 6.63 8.22
N THR A 60 -13.72 7.11 8.44
CA THR A 60 -13.17 8.42 8.10
C THR A 60 -11.71 8.20 7.71
N GLU A 61 -11.24 8.85 6.65
CA GLU A 61 -9.85 8.73 6.22
C GLU A 61 -8.88 9.53 7.08
N ALA A 62 -7.75 8.91 7.39
CA ALA A 62 -6.80 9.37 8.40
C ALA A 62 -5.34 9.02 8.05
N LEU A 63 -5.02 8.88 6.76
CA LEU A 63 -3.75 8.31 6.28
C LEU A 63 -2.52 9.12 6.75
N HIS A 64 -2.55 10.44 6.55
CA HIS A 64 -1.47 11.36 6.97
C HIS A 64 -2.02 12.73 7.42
N GLY A 65 -3.20 12.70 8.03
CA GLY A 65 -4.03 13.85 8.36
C GLY A 65 -5.50 13.44 8.31
N VAL A 66 -6.38 14.13 9.04
CA VAL A 66 -7.83 13.87 8.91
C VAL A 66 -8.30 14.38 7.56
N SER A 67 -8.88 13.50 6.75
CA SER A 67 -9.21 13.79 5.36
C SER A 67 -10.69 14.04 5.15
N TRP A 68 -11.02 14.76 4.08
CA TRP A 68 -12.40 15.09 3.66
C TRP A 68 -13.21 15.98 4.61
N LEU A 69 -12.68 16.30 5.79
CA LEU A 69 -13.36 17.11 6.81
C LEU A 69 -12.92 18.59 6.79
N GLY A 70 -12.21 19.04 5.76
CA GLY A 70 -11.76 20.42 5.57
C GLY A 70 -10.34 20.68 6.09
N PRO A 71 -10.03 21.92 6.53
CA PRO A 71 -8.69 22.27 7.00
C PRO A 71 -8.26 21.45 8.22
N ALA A 72 -7.13 20.75 8.12
CA ALA A 72 -6.55 19.88 9.15
C ALA A 72 -5.03 19.83 9.00
N THR A 73 -4.29 19.42 10.03
CA THR A 73 -2.84 19.27 9.88
C THR A 73 -2.53 18.20 8.82
N VAL A 74 -1.71 18.54 7.82
CA VAL A 74 -1.24 17.61 6.78
C VAL A 74 0.23 17.25 7.02
N PHE A 75 0.46 15.99 7.38
CA PHE A 75 1.78 15.41 7.59
C PHE A 75 2.37 14.87 6.27
N PRO A 76 3.67 14.50 6.24
CA PRO A 76 4.23 13.79 5.10
C PRO A 76 3.39 12.57 4.75
N GLN A 77 3.26 12.31 3.44
CA GLN A 77 2.62 11.11 2.92
C GLN A 77 3.21 9.84 3.56
N ALA A 78 2.45 8.74 3.60
CA ALA A 78 2.80 7.54 4.36
C ALA A 78 4.18 6.96 3.98
N VAL A 79 4.54 6.94 2.69
CA VAL A 79 5.90 6.56 2.26
C VAL A 79 7.01 7.45 2.84
N GLY A 80 6.72 8.74 3.07
CA GLY A 80 7.61 9.67 3.76
C GLY A 80 7.71 9.38 5.25
N LEU A 81 6.60 9.03 5.91
CA LEU A 81 6.62 8.53 7.29
C LEU A 81 7.41 7.22 7.39
N GLY A 82 7.29 6.34 6.39
CA GLY A 82 8.12 5.16 6.20
C GLY A 82 9.61 5.51 6.17
N ALA A 83 9.97 6.54 5.41
CA ALA A 83 11.35 6.99 5.30
C ALA A 83 11.96 7.50 6.62
N THR A 84 11.15 7.79 7.65
CA THR A 84 11.67 8.23 8.95
C THR A 84 12.31 7.11 9.77
N TRP A 85 11.89 5.84 9.55
CA TRP A 85 12.30 4.69 10.38
C TRP A 85 12.18 4.95 11.89
N ASP A 86 11.17 5.74 12.30
CA ASP A 86 10.97 6.17 13.69
C ASP A 86 9.54 5.89 14.13
N GLU A 87 9.37 4.77 14.85
CA GLU A 87 8.07 4.37 15.39
C GLU A 87 7.52 5.39 16.39
N THR A 88 8.38 6.10 17.12
CA THR A 88 7.94 7.10 18.11
C THR A 88 7.36 8.31 17.41
N LEU A 89 8.01 8.77 16.33
CA LEU A 89 7.52 9.86 15.50
C LEU A 89 6.20 9.49 14.81
N VAL A 90 6.11 8.30 14.21
CA VAL A 90 4.87 7.81 13.57
C VAL A 90 3.72 7.68 14.57
N HIS A 91 3.98 7.18 15.79
CA HIS A 91 3.00 7.18 16.87
C HIS A 91 2.50 8.58 17.20
N ARG A 92 3.40 9.56 17.34
CA ARG A 92 3.05 10.95 17.64
C ARG A 92 2.23 11.61 16.53
N VAL A 93 2.53 11.32 15.27
CA VAL A 93 1.75 11.79 14.12
C VAL A 93 0.33 11.24 14.20
N ALA A 94 0.18 9.94 14.42
CA ALA A 94 -1.13 9.30 14.55
C ALA A 94 -1.91 9.79 15.79
N GLU A 95 -1.19 10.13 16.86
CA GLU A 95 -1.76 10.76 18.05
C GLU A 95 -2.41 12.11 17.70
N ALA A 96 -1.69 12.98 16.97
CA ALA A 96 -2.22 14.27 16.52
C ALA A 96 -3.46 14.09 15.63
N ILE A 97 -3.40 13.16 14.66
CA ILE A 97 -4.51 12.85 13.75
C ILE A 97 -5.77 12.44 14.52
N SER A 98 -5.64 11.53 15.49
CA SER A 98 -6.79 11.05 16.27
C SER A 98 -7.37 12.10 17.21
N VAL A 99 -6.56 13.03 17.71
CA VAL A 99 -7.03 14.20 18.49
C VAL A 99 -7.85 15.13 17.60
N GLU A 100 -7.35 15.47 16.41
CA GLU A 100 -8.11 16.29 15.46
C GLU A 100 -9.41 15.60 15.00
N GLN A 101 -9.38 14.28 14.78
CA GLN A 101 -10.56 13.52 14.40
C GLN A 101 -11.66 13.55 15.48
N ARG A 102 -11.29 13.53 16.77
CA ARG A 102 -12.22 13.75 17.89
C ARG A 102 -12.84 15.14 17.84
N ALA A 103 -12.05 16.18 17.58
CA ALA A 103 -12.57 17.53 17.42
C ALA A 103 -13.60 17.62 16.27
N PHE A 104 -13.29 17.03 15.12
CA PHE A 104 -14.22 16.98 13.99
C PHE A 104 -15.49 16.18 14.29
N HIS A 105 -15.38 15.08 15.03
CA HIS A 105 -16.54 14.27 15.44
C HIS A 105 -17.54 15.08 16.27
N TYR A 106 -17.07 15.87 17.24
CA TYR A 106 -17.96 16.61 18.14
C TYR A 106 -18.47 17.93 17.58
N HIS A 107 -17.65 18.63 16.77
CA HIS A 107 -17.91 20.03 16.45
C HIS A 107 -18.23 20.30 14.99
N ARG A 108 -18.06 19.30 14.11
CA ARG A 108 -18.33 19.47 12.68
C ARG A 108 -19.41 18.49 12.21
N PRO A 109 -20.50 18.97 11.59
CA PRO A 109 -21.45 18.07 10.94
C PRO A 109 -20.77 17.37 9.75
N PRO A 110 -21.16 16.12 9.43
CA PRO A 110 -20.66 15.44 8.25
C PRO A 110 -21.10 16.15 6.98
N ALA A 111 -20.27 16.11 5.93
CA ALA A 111 -20.60 16.69 4.63
C ALA A 111 -21.71 15.91 3.88
N VAL A 112 -21.84 14.62 4.18
CA VAL A 112 -22.76 13.66 3.56
C VAL A 112 -23.38 12.80 4.67
N GLY A 113 -24.67 12.48 4.56
CA GLY A 113 -25.39 11.67 5.55
C GLY A 113 -25.77 12.41 6.84
N ASN A 114 -26.11 11.62 7.86
CA ASN A 114 -26.59 12.10 9.16
C ASN A 114 -25.63 11.67 10.30
N GLY A 115 -25.72 12.34 11.45
CA GLY A 115 -24.97 11.98 12.65
C GLY A 115 -23.66 12.76 12.79
N ALA A 116 -22.63 12.09 13.30
CA ALA A 116 -21.30 12.65 13.50
C ALA A 116 -20.29 12.02 12.53
N ASN A 117 -19.16 12.69 12.29
CA ASN A 117 -18.06 12.12 11.53
C ASN A 117 -17.55 10.83 12.20
N SER A 118 -17.19 9.80 11.44
CA SER A 118 -16.80 8.52 12.04
C SER A 118 -15.51 8.66 12.85
N LEU A 119 -15.46 7.95 13.98
CA LEU A 119 -14.22 7.73 14.75
C LEU A 119 -13.54 6.42 14.38
N GLN A 120 -14.09 5.67 13.42
CA GLN A 120 -13.37 4.55 12.80
C GLN A 120 -12.44 5.13 11.73
N ALA A 121 -11.13 5.00 11.95
CA ALA A 121 -10.11 5.54 11.07
C ALA A 121 -9.69 4.48 10.03
N TRP A 122 -9.88 4.77 8.75
CA TRP A 122 -9.45 3.90 7.64
C TRP A 122 -7.96 4.06 7.33
N ALA A 123 -7.13 3.78 8.33
CA ALA A 123 -5.69 3.84 8.26
C ALA A 123 -5.06 2.93 9.33
N PRO A 124 -3.82 2.45 9.11
CA PRO A 124 -2.97 2.70 7.94
C PRO A 124 -3.17 1.73 6.77
N VAL A 125 -2.62 2.09 5.60
CA VAL A 125 -2.38 1.15 4.49
C VAL A 125 -1.12 0.34 4.82
N VAL A 126 -1.25 -1.00 4.86
CA VAL A 126 -0.15 -1.92 5.17
C VAL A 126 0.24 -2.81 3.99
N ASN A 127 -0.35 -2.59 2.82
CA ASN A 127 0.13 -3.22 1.59
C ASN A 127 1.59 -2.83 1.34
N LEU A 128 2.36 -3.80 0.86
CA LEU A 128 3.80 -3.64 0.66
C LEU A 128 4.08 -3.01 -0.69
N LEU A 129 5.07 -2.12 -0.73
CA LEU A 129 5.52 -1.41 -1.94
C LEU A 129 6.32 -2.34 -2.87
N ARG A 130 5.68 -3.44 -3.31
CA ARG A 130 6.32 -4.49 -4.13
C ARG A 130 6.70 -3.97 -5.51
N ASP A 131 5.72 -3.44 -6.26
CA ASP A 131 5.95 -2.83 -7.56
C ASP A 131 6.02 -1.30 -7.43
N PRO A 132 7.16 -0.67 -7.79
CA PRO A 132 7.34 0.78 -7.71
C PRO A 132 6.41 1.59 -8.63
N ARG A 133 5.69 0.93 -9.55
CA ARG A 133 4.72 1.55 -10.47
C ARG A 133 3.30 1.63 -9.91
N TRP A 134 3.02 0.95 -8.79
CA TRP A 134 1.67 0.91 -8.21
C TRP A 134 1.13 2.32 -7.98
N GLY A 135 -0.06 2.65 -8.49
CA GLY A 135 -0.65 3.98 -8.40
C GLY A 135 -0.95 4.47 -6.98
N ARG A 136 -0.95 3.58 -5.97
CA ARG A 136 -1.09 3.97 -4.55
C ARG A 136 0.18 3.73 -3.74
N ASN A 137 1.33 3.67 -4.41
CA ASN A 137 2.63 3.52 -3.75
C ASN A 137 2.87 4.57 -2.66
N GLU A 138 2.23 5.73 -2.77
CA GLU A 138 2.31 6.79 -1.79
C GLU A 138 1.78 6.43 -0.42
N GLU A 139 0.75 5.58 -0.38
CA GLU A 139 0.01 5.28 0.83
C GLU A 139 0.65 4.18 1.68
N GLY A 140 1.51 3.35 1.08
CA GLY A 140 2.23 2.31 1.81
C GLY A 140 3.49 2.84 2.51
N TYR A 141 3.89 2.16 3.59
CA TYR A 141 5.09 2.56 4.35
C TYR A 141 6.40 2.05 3.74
N SER A 142 6.43 0.83 3.22
CA SER A 142 7.68 0.12 2.89
C SER A 142 7.44 -1.10 2.00
N GLU A 143 8.47 -1.54 1.27
CA GLU A 143 8.48 -2.84 0.58
C GLU A 143 8.76 -4.02 1.53
N ASP A 144 9.07 -3.73 2.80
CA ASP A 144 9.47 -4.73 3.80
C ASP A 144 8.37 -5.00 4.85
N PRO A 145 7.96 -6.27 5.08
CA PRO A 145 6.93 -6.63 6.05
C PRO A 145 7.25 -6.21 7.49
N THR A 146 8.49 -6.37 7.94
CA THR A 146 8.89 -6.04 9.32
C THR A 146 8.84 -4.54 9.54
N HIS A 147 9.36 -3.77 8.59
CA HIS A 147 9.32 -2.31 8.65
C HIS A 147 7.88 -1.78 8.64
N THR A 148 7.06 -2.21 7.68
CA THR A 148 5.65 -1.83 7.58
C THR A 148 4.88 -2.19 8.85
N ALA A 149 5.00 -3.41 9.36
CA ALA A 149 4.26 -3.86 10.54
C ALA A 149 4.63 -3.07 11.80
N ARG A 150 5.90 -2.71 12.00
CA ARG A 150 6.33 -1.93 13.18
C ARG A 150 5.78 -0.51 13.15
N LEU A 151 5.83 0.16 12.00
CA LEU A 151 5.25 1.49 11.84
C LEU A 151 3.72 1.45 11.95
N ALA A 152 3.07 0.44 11.39
CA ALA A 152 1.63 0.26 11.51
C ALA A 152 1.17 0.02 12.95
N VAL A 153 1.90 -0.79 13.74
CA VAL A 153 1.62 -0.94 15.19
C VAL A 153 1.71 0.41 15.90
N ALA A 154 2.75 1.19 15.62
CA ALA A 154 2.93 2.51 16.21
C ALA A 154 1.81 3.48 15.83
N PHE A 155 1.43 3.50 14.55
CA PHE A 155 0.36 4.34 14.03
C PHE A 155 -1.00 3.96 14.63
N CYS A 156 -1.37 2.67 14.61
CA CYS A 156 -2.62 2.20 15.20
C CYS A 156 -2.72 2.50 16.71
N ARG A 157 -1.61 2.39 17.46
CA ARG A 157 -1.59 2.76 18.89
C ARG A 157 -1.76 4.26 19.10
N GLY A 158 -1.09 5.09 18.31
CA GLY A 158 -1.27 6.54 18.36
C GLY A 158 -2.71 6.96 18.04
N LEU A 159 -3.36 6.29 17.07
CA LEU A 159 -4.78 6.47 16.77
C LEU A 159 -5.71 6.01 17.91
N SER A 160 -5.41 4.86 18.51
CA SER A 160 -6.24 4.25 19.55
C SER A 160 -6.16 4.98 20.89
N GLY A 161 -5.02 5.58 21.20
CA GLY A 161 -4.72 6.13 22.53
C GLY A 161 -4.58 5.03 23.60
N ASP A 162 -4.15 5.43 24.79
CA ASP A 162 -3.75 4.50 25.86
C ASP A 162 -4.85 4.21 26.90
N HIS A 163 -6.05 4.80 26.76
CA HIS A 163 -7.08 4.63 27.77
C HIS A 163 -7.59 3.17 27.79
N PRO A 164 -7.58 2.49 28.96
CA PRO A 164 -7.81 1.04 29.02
C PRO A 164 -9.25 0.61 28.65
N ARG A 165 -10.20 1.54 28.65
CA ARG A 165 -11.60 1.30 28.31
C ARG A 165 -12.05 1.98 27.02
N PHE A 166 -11.45 3.12 26.67
CA PHE A 166 -11.96 4.00 25.62
C PHE A 166 -10.91 4.17 24.53
N LEU A 167 -11.30 3.97 23.29
CA LEU A 167 -10.49 4.27 22.12
C LEU A 167 -10.63 5.75 21.80
N ARG A 168 -9.53 6.44 21.50
CA ARG A 168 -9.61 7.78 20.91
C ARG A 168 -10.18 7.69 19.49
N THR A 169 -9.62 6.84 18.65
CA THR A 169 -10.23 6.41 17.37
C THR A 169 -10.04 4.91 17.19
N ALA A 170 -10.80 4.30 16.28
CA ALA A 170 -10.77 2.87 16.01
C ALA A 170 -10.03 2.60 14.67
N PRO A 171 -8.72 2.29 14.69
CA PRO A 171 -7.94 2.06 13.47
C PRO A 171 -8.33 0.77 12.73
N VAL A 172 -8.36 0.86 11.40
CA VAL A 172 -8.69 -0.23 10.47
C VAL A 172 -7.56 -0.36 9.45
N LEU A 173 -6.92 -1.53 9.42
CA LEU A 173 -5.88 -1.83 8.42
C LEU A 173 -6.48 -1.96 7.04
N LYS A 174 -5.79 -1.49 6.00
CA LYS A 174 -6.22 -1.73 4.62
C LYS A 174 -5.03 -1.99 3.69
N HIS A 175 -5.21 -2.69 2.58
CA HIS A 175 -6.39 -3.41 2.11
C HIS A 175 -6.06 -4.90 2.14
N PHE A 176 -6.90 -5.70 2.80
CA PHE A 176 -6.71 -7.13 3.02
C PHE A 176 -7.27 -7.93 1.83
N LEU A 177 -6.44 -8.47 0.94
CA LEU A 177 -4.97 -8.47 0.95
C LEU A 177 -4.34 -8.44 -0.44
N ALA A 178 -3.01 -8.30 -0.47
CA ALA A 178 -2.16 -8.37 -1.66
C ALA A 178 -2.62 -7.45 -2.80
N TYR A 179 -2.97 -6.23 -2.41
CA TYR A 179 -3.44 -5.18 -3.30
C TYR A 179 -2.29 -4.22 -3.59
N ASN A 180 -1.73 -4.31 -4.81
CA ASN A 180 -0.58 -3.52 -5.27
C ASN A 180 -0.66 -3.26 -6.79
N ASN A 181 -1.88 -3.08 -7.32
CA ASN A 181 -2.15 -2.59 -8.67
C ASN A 181 -3.50 -1.85 -8.70
N GLU A 182 -3.60 -0.81 -9.51
CA GLU A 182 -4.81 0.01 -9.68
C GLU A 182 -5.55 -0.27 -10.99
N ASN A 183 -4.80 -0.52 -12.06
CA ASN A 183 -5.39 -0.85 -13.35
C ASN A 183 -6.15 -2.17 -13.23
N ASP A 184 -7.42 -2.15 -13.63
CA ASP A 184 -8.33 -3.29 -13.55
C ASP A 184 -8.43 -3.92 -12.14
N ARG A 185 -8.20 -3.14 -11.08
CA ARG A 185 -8.08 -3.62 -9.70
C ARG A 185 -9.20 -4.53 -9.19
N CYS A 186 -10.41 -4.36 -9.70
CA CYS A 186 -11.57 -5.15 -9.29
C CYS A 186 -11.60 -6.54 -9.96
N THR A 187 -10.93 -6.73 -11.09
CA THR A 187 -11.02 -7.97 -11.89
C THR A 187 -9.69 -8.71 -11.99
N THR A 188 -8.57 -8.05 -11.69
CA THR A 188 -7.25 -8.70 -11.60
C THR A 188 -7.15 -9.65 -10.41
N SER A 189 -6.34 -10.70 -10.57
CA SER A 189 -6.02 -11.61 -9.47
C SER A 189 -4.52 -11.61 -9.14
N SER A 190 -4.22 -11.39 -7.86
CA SER A 190 -2.89 -11.55 -7.29
C SER A 190 -2.59 -13.04 -7.11
N GLY A 191 -1.72 -13.59 -7.94
CA GLY A 191 -1.28 -14.99 -7.87
C GLY A 191 -0.18 -15.18 -6.83
N LEU A 192 -0.52 -15.72 -5.66
CA LEU A 192 0.37 -15.89 -4.53
C LEU A 192 0.60 -17.37 -4.24
N ARG A 193 1.83 -17.84 -4.45
CA ARG A 193 2.22 -19.14 -3.89
C ARG A 193 2.22 -19.08 -2.36
N SER A 194 1.98 -20.21 -1.70
CA SER A 194 1.84 -20.31 -0.24
C SER A 194 2.98 -19.62 0.53
N ARG A 195 4.23 -19.74 0.05
CA ARG A 195 5.37 -19.04 0.66
C ARG A 195 5.24 -17.53 0.61
N VAL A 196 4.86 -16.94 -0.53
CA VAL A 196 4.74 -15.48 -0.65
C VAL A 196 3.58 -14.97 0.20
N LEU A 197 2.44 -15.65 0.12
CA LEU A 197 1.28 -15.32 0.96
C LEU A 197 1.66 -15.24 2.44
N GLN A 198 2.37 -16.25 2.97
CA GLN A 198 2.70 -16.36 4.39
C GLN A 198 3.90 -15.50 4.80
N GLU A 199 4.98 -15.50 4.01
CA GLU A 199 6.25 -14.83 4.36
C GLU A 199 6.25 -13.33 4.04
N TYR A 200 5.36 -12.85 3.17
CA TYR A 200 5.35 -11.46 2.69
C TYR A 200 4.02 -10.75 2.97
N ASP A 201 2.94 -11.10 2.29
CA ASP A 201 1.67 -10.36 2.39
C ASP A 201 1.02 -10.46 3.77
N LEU A 202 0.82 -11.67 4.29
CA LEU A 202 0.26 -11.87 5.64
C LEU A 202 1.22 -11.38 6.74
N ALA A 203 2.54 -11.35 6.47
CA ALA A 203 3.55 -10.91 7.42
C ALA A 203 3.44 -9.41 7.75
N ALA A 204 2.87 -8.58 6.87
CA ALA A 204 2.61 -7.17 7.14
C ALA A 204 1.40 -6.96 8.08
N PHE A 205 0.41 -7.86 8.07
CA PHE A 205 -0.80 -7.75 8.89
C PHE A 205 -0.66 -8.44 10.24
N ARG A 206 -0.07 -9.65 10.27
CA ARG A 206 -0.07 -10.53 11.44
C ARG A 206 0.45 -9.86 12.72
N PRO A 207 1.60 -9.16 12.74
CA PRO A 207 2.10 -8.55 13.97
C PRO A 207 1.18 -7.43 14.48
N VAL A 208 0.55 -6.68 13.57
CA VAL A 208 -0.34 -5.57 13.91
C VAL A 208 -1.60 -6.09 14.58
N ILE A 209 -2.25 -7.09 13.97
CA ILE A 209 -3.44 -7.74 14.52
C ILE A 209 -3.15 -8.46 15.84
N ALA A 210 -2.10 -9.29 15.88
CA ALA A 210 -1.74 -10.07 17.06
C ALA A 210 -1.37 -9.20 18.27
N SER A 211 -0.86 -7.99 18.03
CA SER A 211 -0.55 -7.03 19.10
C SER A 211 -1.79 -6.37 19.73
N GLY A 212 -2.98 -6.53 19.12
CA GLY A 212 -4.20 -5.84 19.53
C GLY A 212 -4.23 -4.35 19.19
N ALA A 213 -3.32 -3.86 18.34
CA ALA A 213 -3.24 -2.45 17.98
C ALA A 213 -4.37 -2.01 17.03
N ALA A 214 -4.80 -2.88 16.12
CA ALA A 214 -5.88 -2.60 15.18
C ALA A 214 -7.24 -3.06 15.73
N THR A 215 -8.30 -2.39 15.28
CA THR A 215 -9.69 -2.72 15.65
C THR A 215 -10.47 -3.38 14.52
N GLY A 216 -9.89 -3.43 13.32
CA GLY A 216 -10.52 -3.99 12.13
C GLY A 216 -9.55 -4.07 10.96
N ALA A 217 -10.06 -4.60 9.85
CA ALA A 217 -9.41 -4.56 8.55
C ALA A 217 -10.44 -4.27 7.46
N MET A 218 -10.01 -3.67 6.35
CA MET A 218 -10.81 -3.46 5.15
C MET A 218 -10.42 -4.49 4.10
N ALA A 219 -11.38 -5.24 3.57
CA ALA A 219 -11.13 -6.19 2.48
C ALA A 219 -10.80 -5.44 1.17
N ALA A 220 -9.86 -5.95 0.37
CA ALA A 220 -9.40 -5.32 -0.86
C ALA A 220 -10.32 -5.59 -2.08
N TYR A 221 -10.20 -4.78 -3.13
CA TYR A 221 -10.94 -4.94 -4.39
C TYR A 221 -10.60 -6.22 -5.15
N ASN A 222 -9.31 -6.59 -5.19
CA ASN A 222 -8.79 -7.62 -6.09
C ASN A 222 -9.17 -9.04 -5.66
N LEU A 223 -8.92 -9.97 -6.58
CA LEU A 223 -8.93 -11.39 -6.30
C LEU A 223 -7.54 -11.83 -5.81
N VAL A 224 -7.49 -12.82 -4.93
CA VAL A 224 -6.26 -13.53 -4.56
C VAL A 224 -6.45 -14.99 -4.92
N ASN A 225 -5.52 -15.54 -5.72
CA ASN A 225 -5.61 -16.92 -6.22
C ASN A 225 -6.98 -17.23 -6.84
N GLY A 226 -7.53 -16.31 -7.64
CA GLY A 226 -8.83 -16.44 -8.30
C GLY A 226 -10.06 -16.27 -7.40
N ARG A 227 -9.91 -15.90 -6.13
CA ARG A 227 -11.02 -15.64 -5.20
C ARG A 227 -11.10 -14.16 -4.80
N PRO A 228 -12.26 -13.48 -4.90
CA PRO A 228 -12.41 -12.12 -4.40
C PRO A 228 -12.13 -12.00 -2.90
N CYS A 229 -11.40 -10.95 -2.49
CA CYS A 229 -11.04 -10.77 -1.08
C CYS A 229 -12.27 -10.64 -0.16
N HIS A 230 -13.39 -10.14 -0.67
CA HIS A 230 -14.66 -9.99 0.05
C HIS A 230 -15.31 -11.32 0.46
N VAL A 231 -14.91 -12.43 -0.16
CA VAL A 231 -15.34 -13.79 0.23
C VAL A 231 -14.17 -14.68 0.67
N SER A 232 -13.05 -14.05 1.07
CA SER A 232 -11.86 -14.77 1.48
C SER A 232 -12.04 -15.43 2.86
N PRO A 233 -11.76 -16.74 3.01
CA PRO A 233 -11.78 -17.40 4.31
C PRO A 233 -10.67 -16.90 5.24
N LEU A 234 -9.64 -16.22 4.71
CA LEU A 234 -8.51 -15.70 5.48
C LEU A 234 -8.93 -14.63 6.50
N ILE A 235 -10.10 -14.01 6.34
CA ILE A 235 -10.66 -13.11 7.36
C ILE A 235 -10.87 -13.86 8.67
N GLU A 236 -11.48 -15.05 8.63
CA GLU A 236 -11.73 -15.85 9.83
C GLU A 236 -10.49 -16.69 10.20
N THR A 237 -9.84 -17.34 9.22
CA THR A 237 -8.74 -18.29 9.51
C THR A 237 -7.41 -17.63 9.84
N GLU A 238 -7.21 -16.38 9.44
CA GLU A 238 -6.00 -15.62 9.74
C GLU A 238 -6.28 -14.41 10.64
N LEU A 239 -6.99 -13.37 10.14
CA LEU A 239 -7.14 -12.12 10.90
C LEU A 239 -7.74 -12.34 12.29
N ARG A 240 -8.89 -13.03 12.36
CA ARG A 240 -9.56 -13.24 13.65
C ARG A 240 -8.81 -14.23 14.53
N ARG A 241 -8.23 -15.27 13.96
CA ARG A 241 -7.34 -16.21 14.68
C ARG A 241 -6.17 -15.48 15.33
N TRP A 242 -5.53 -14.54 14.62
CA TRP A 242 -4.42 -13.76 15.20
C TRP A 242 -4.88 -12.81 16.31
N ALA A 243 -6.11 -12.30 16.22
CA ALA A 243 -6.67 -11.38 17.21
C ALA A 243 -6.98 -12.07 18.56
N GLU A 244 -7.17 -13.40 18.58
CA GLU A 244 -7.55 -14.18 19.78
C GLU A 244 -6.67 -13.87 21.00
N ALA A 245 -5.35 -13.78 20.81
CA ALA A 245 -4.40 -13.54 21.91
C ALA A 245 -4.58 -12.17 22.58
N SER A 246 -5.06 -11.17 21.82
CA SER A 246 -5.35 -9.84 22.34
C SER A 246 -6.74 -9.72 22.97
N GLY A 247 -7.64 -10.66 22.67
CA GLY A 247 -9.05 -10.59 23.04
C GLY A 247 -9.85 -9.52 22.27
N ASN A 248 -9.26 -8.89 21.26
CA ASN A 248 -9.98 -7.95 20.39
C ASN A 248 -10.86 -8.72 19.39
N GLU A 249 -12.11 -8.31 19.30
CA GLU A 249 -12.99 -8.67 18.19
C GLU A 249 -12.79 -7.64 17.06
N LEU A 250 -12.33 -8.11 15.89
CA LEU A 250 -12.12 -7.25 14.73
C LEU A 250 -13.46 -6.87 14.09
N PHE A 251 -13.64 -5.60 13.75
CA PHE A 251 -14.76 -5.13 12.95
C PHE A 251 -14.29 -4.93 11.51
N VAL A 252 -14.59 -5.90 10.64
CA VAL A 252 -14.10 -5.95 9.26
C VAL A 252 -15.08 -5.27 8.32
N VAL A 253 -14.58 -4.42 7.44
CA VAL A 253 -15.39 -3.60 6.52
C VAL A 253 -15.04 -3.94 5.07
N SER A 254 -15.96 -3.74 4.14
CA SER A 254 -15.62 -3.78 2.71
C SER A 254 -14.94 -2.49 2.27
N ASP A 255 -14.16 -2.58 1.18
CA ASP A 255 -13.84 -1.38 0.41
C ASP A 255 -15.10 -0.79 -0.24
N ALA A 256 -15.01 0.45 -0.72
CA ALA A 256 -16.15 1.20 -1.25
C ALA A 256 -16.67 0.60 -2.57
N GLU A 257 -17.97 0.34 -2.65
CA GLU A 257 -18.70 -0.29 -3.78
C GLU A 257 -18.28 -1.74 -4.10
N ALA A 258 -17.29 -2.26 -3.37
CA ALA A 258 -16.73 -3.58 -3.64
C ALA A 258 -17.68 -4.77 -3.39
N PRO A 259 -18.66 -4.72 -2.45
CA PRO A 259 -19.64 -5.79 -2.32
C PRO A 259 -20.50 -5.99 -3.58
N SER A 260 -20.79 -4.93 -4.34
CA SER A 260 -21.52 -5.03 -5.61
C SER A 260 -20.65 -5.61 -6.74
N ASN A 261 -19.32 -5.39 -6.70
CA ASN A 261 -18.38 -5.90 -7.70
C ASN A 261 -18.39 -7.43 -7.82
N LEU A 262 -18.70 -8.16 -6.74
CA LEU A 262 -18.86 -9.62 -6.71
C LEU A 262 -19.80 -10.16 -7.82
N VAL A 263 -20.72 -9.32 -8.30
CA VAL A 263 -21.65 -9.62 -9.40
C VAL A 263 -21.35 -8.76 -10.63
N ASP A 264 -21.22 -7.44 -10.43
CA ASP A 264 -21.25 -6.48 -11.53
C ASP A 264 -19.97 -6.46 -12.37
N LEU A 265 -18.80 -6.55 -11.72
CA LEU A 265 -17.49 -6.46 -12.38
C LEU A 265 -16.77 -7.80 -12.40
N GLU A 266 -16.78 -8.52 -11.28
CA GLU A 266 -16.04 -9.78 -11.09
C GLU A 266 -16.78 -10.98 -11.67
N HIS A 267 -18.11 -10.89 -11.80
CA HIS A 267 -18.98 -11.98 -12.24
C HIS A 267 -18.72 -13.30 -11.47
N TYR A 268 -18.38 -13.19 -10.19
CA TYR A 268 -18.07 -14.35 -9.35
C TYR A 268 -19.36 -15.03 -8.85
N PHE A 269 -20.40 -14.22 -8.62
CA PHE A 269 -21.78 -14.65 -8.34
C PHE A 269 -22.74 -14.13 -9.40
N ASP A 270 -23.85 -14.84 -9.61
CA ASP A 270 -24.89 -14.47 -10.58
C ASP A 270 -25.94 -13.51 -10.01
N ASP A 271 -25.94 -13.31 -8.68
CA ASP A 271 -27.01 -12.60 -7.95
C ASP A 271 -26.46 -11.89 -6.70
N HIS A 272 -26.86 -10.63 -6.52
CA HIS A 272 -26.36 -9.81 -5.42
C HIS A 272 -26.76 -10.35 -4.05
N VAL A 273 -27.94 -10.98 -3.93
CA VAL A 273 -28.39 -11.53 -2.64
C VAL A 273 -27.49 -12.70 -2.21
N GLU A 274 -27.10 -13.59 -3.13
CA GLU A 274 -26.12 -14.65 -2.84
C GLU A 274 -24.73 -14.08 -2.51
N SER A 275 -24.27 -13.08 -3.27
CA SER A 275 -22.96 -12.47 -3.02
C SER A 275 -22.85 -11.81 -1.64
N HIS A 276 -23.87 -11.06 -1.21
CA HIS A 276 -23.88 -10.38 0.08
C HIS A 276 -23.98 -11.38 1.24
N ALA A 277 -24.75 -12.47 1.05
CA ALA A 277 -24.79 -13.59 1.99
C ALA A 277 -23.41 -14.23 2.17
N ALA A 278 -22.71 -14.48 1.06
CA ALA A 278 -21.37 -15.06 1.07
C ALA A 278 -20.34 -14.12 1.73
N ALA A 279 -20.40 -12.82 1.45
CA ALA A 279 -19.52 -11.83 2.05
C ALA A 279 -19.71 -11.72 3.58
N LEU A 280 -20.97 -11.68 4.06
CA LEU A 280 -21.26 -11.69 5.50
C LEU A 280 -20.73 -12.95 6.18
N LYS A 281 -20.90 -14.12 5.53
CA LYS A 281 -20.40 -15.41 6.04
C LYS A 281 -18.88 -15.50 6.03
N ALA A 282 -18.21 -14.91 5.05
CA ALA A 282 -16.76 -14.83 4.98
C ALA A 282 -16.17 -13.91 6.05
N GLY A 283 -16.96 -12.97 6.56
CA GLY A 283 -16.61 -12.17 7.74
C GLY A 283 -16.65 -10.66 7.52
N ILE A 284 -17.26 -10.16 6.44
CA ILE A 284 -17.55 -8.74 6.24
C ILE A 284 -18.66 -8.32 7.23
N ASP A 285 -18.33 -7.42 8.16
CA ASP A 285 -19.26 -6.96 9.18
C ASP A 285 -19.96 -5.64 8.80
N SER A 286 -19.36 -4.84 7.90
CA SER A 286 -19.95 -3.59 7.37
C SER A 286 -19.76 -3.46 5.85
N PHE A 287 -20.86 -3.17 5.16
CA PHE A 287 -20.96 -3.02 3.72
C PHE A 287 -20.91 -1.55 3.33
N THR A 288 -19.75 -1.13 2.81
CA THR A 288 -19.49 0.17 2.18
C THR A 288 -19.97 0.09 0.73
N ASP A 289 -21.27 0.24 0.49
CA ASP A 289 -21.91 -0.05 -0.82
C ASP A 289 -23.11 0.89 -1.05
N HIS A 290 -23.33 1.32 -2.30
CA HIS A 290 -24.42 2.22 -2.74
C HIS A 290 -24.50 3.58 -2.03
N GLY A 291 -23.37 4.12 -1.57
CA GLY A 291 -23.33 5.45 -0.94
C GLY A 291 -24.41 5.64 0.15
N GLU A 292 -25.22 6.70 0.05
CA GLU A 292 -26.32 7.02 0.98
C GLU A 292 -27.58 6.16 0.79
N ASP A 293 -27.69 5.37 -0.28
CA ASP A 293 -28.80 4.44 -0.49
C ASP A 293 -28.60 3.16 0.34
N SER A 294 -28.93 3.26 1.62
CA SER A 294 -28.91 2.09 2.52
C SER A 294 -30.00 1.08 2.21
N ALA A 295 -31.07 1.45 1.51
CA ALA A 295 -32.20 0.56 1.27
C ALA A 295 -31.82 -0.62 0.37
N THR A 296 -30.94 -0.39 -0.61
CA THR A 296 -30.48 -1.42 -1.54
C THR A 296 -29.66 -2.53 -0.83
N PRO A 297 -28.54 -2.24 -0.14
CA PRO A 297 -27.78 -3.27 0.59
C PRO A 297 -28.59 -3.96 1.70
N ILE A 298 -29.40 -3.20 2.45
CA ILE A 298 -30.29 -3.76 3.49
C ILE A 298 -31.32 -4.71 2.89
N GLY A 299 -31.91 -4.35 1.74
CA GLY A 299 -32.85 -5.19 1.01
C GLY A 299 -32.22 -6.50 0.56
N ARG A 300 -30.99 -6.45 0.05
CA ARG A 300 -30.22 -7.66 -0.35
C ARG A 300 -29.98 -8.59 0.84
N LEU A 301 -29.55 -8.06 1.98
CA LEU A 301 -29.30 -8.86 3.19
C LEU A 301 -30.60 -9.42 3.80
N ARG A 302 -31.70 -8.67 3.78
CA ARG A 302 -33.02 -9.18 4.19
C ARG A 302 -33.47 -10.34 3.30
N ALA A 303 -33.35 -10.19 1.98
CA ALA A 303 -33.68 -11.25 1.04
C ALA A 303 -32.78 -12.49 1.22
N ALA A 304 -31.52 -12.31 1.61
CA ALA A 304 -30.61 -13.41 1.92
C ALA A 304 -31.09 -14.22 3.14
N LEU A 305 -31.56 -13.54 4.19
CA LEU A 305 -32.16 -14.18 5.36
C LEU A 305 -33.45 -14.92 5.00
N GLU A 306 -34.34 -14.28 4.22
CA GLU A 306 -35.60 -14.90 3.75
C GLU A 306 -35.37 -16.14 2.88
N ARG A 307 -34.28 -16.17 2.10
CA ARG A 307 -33.85 -17.32 1.29
C ARG A 307 -33.10 -18.39 2.09
N GLY A 308 -32.83 -18.17 3.37
CA GLY A 308 -32.04 -19.08 4.20
C GLY A 308 -30.55 -19.16 3.80
N LEU A 309 -30.04 -18.15 3.10
CA LEU A 309 -28.63 -18.06 2.70
C LEU A 309 -27.75 -17.57 3.84
N ILE A 310 -28.32 -16.85 4.79
CA ILE A 310 -27.76 -16.48 6.11
C ILE A 310 -28.80 -16.77 7.18
N ASP A 311 -28.38 -16.81 8.44
CA ASP A 311 -29.28 -16.89 9.59
C ASP A 311 -29.12 -15.68 10.53
N GLU A 312 -29.93 -15.61 11.59
CA GLU A 312 -29.82 -14.53 12.58
C GLU A 312 -28.46 -14.53 13.30
N ALA A 313 -27.79 -15.69 13.45
CA ALA A 313 -26.51 -15.76 14.12
C ALA A 313 -25.38 -15.15 13.27
N ASP A 314 -25.45 -15.26 11.95
CA ASP A 314 -24.54 -14.56 11.02
C ASP A 314 -24.67 -13.04 11.19
N VAL A 315 -25.89 -12.52 11.25
CA VAL A 315 -26.17 -11.08 11.45
C VAL A 315 -25.72 -10.63 12.85
N ASP A 316 -26.08 -11.39 13.89
CA ASP A 316 -25.77 -11.08 15.28
C ASP A 316 -24.25 -11.00 15.53
N ARG A 317 -23.48 -11.87 14.88
CA ARG A 317 -22.01 -11.89 14.96
C ARG A 317 -21.41 -10.57 14.46
N ALA A 318 -21.85 -10.09 13.29
CA ALA A 318 -21.39 -8.83 12.71
C ALA A 318 -21.83 -7.62 13.54
N VAL A 319 -23.09 -7.58 13.98
CA VAL A 319 -23.62 -6.48 14.80
C VAL A 319 -22.95 -6.42 16.17
N ARG A 320 -22.63 -7.56 16.80
CA ARG A 320 -21.87 -7.61 18.06
C ARG A 320 -20.53 -6.89 17.92
N ARG A 321 -19.78 -7.13 16.82
CA ARG A 321 -18.47 -6.52 16.56
C ARG A 321 -18.58 -5.00 16.39
N GLN A 322 -19.57 -4.52 15.64
CA GLN A 322 -19.83 -3.09 15.52
C GLN A 322 -20.17 -2.46 16.89
N LEU A 323 -21.05 -3.10 17.67
CA LEU A 323 -21.44 -2.60 18.99
C LEU A 323 -20.24 -2.53 19.94
N LEU A 324 -19.37 -3.55 19.96
CA LEU A 324 -18.16 -3.55 20.78
C LEU A 324 -17.28 -2.33 20.50
N VAL A 325 -17.07 -1.98 19.22
CA VAL A 325 -16.33 -0.77 18.84
C VAL A 325 -17.04 0.49 19.32
N ARG A 326 -18.37 0.60 19.14
CA ARG A 326 -19.16 1.76 19.58
C ARG A 326 -19.11 1.98 21.10
N PHE A 327 -19.14 0.91 21.90
CA PHE A 327 -18.93 0.99 23.35
C PHE A 327 -17.54 1.52 23.71
N ARG A 328 -16.49 1.03 23.03
CA ARG A 328 -15.12 1.51 23.24
C ARG A 328 -14.92 2.94 22.73
N LEU A 329 -15.71 3.43 21.78
CA LEU A 329 -15.65 4.81 21.31
C LEU A 329 -16.37 5.82 22.22
N GLY A 330 -17.06 5.35 23.26
CA GLY A 330 -17.66 6.23 24.28
C GLY A 330 -19.13 6.57 24.08
N GLU A 331 -19.78 6.12 22.99
CA GLU A 331 -21.17 6.50 22.67
C GLU A 331 -22.18 6.23 23.81
N PHE A 332 -21.96 5.14 24.56
CA PHE A 332 -22.87 4.70 25.61
C PHE A 332 -22.55 5.27 27.00
N ASP A 333 -21.36 5.85 27.17
CA ASP A 333 -20.85 6.35 28.44
C ASP A 333 -20.13 7.72 28.26
N PRO A 334 -20.80 8.73 27.65
CA PRO A 334 -20.14 9.97 27.28
C PRO A 334 -19.55 10.73 28.48
N ASP A 335 -20.19 10.64 29.65
CA ASP A 335 -19.69 11.27 30.90
C ASP A 335 -18.38 10.63 31.43
N LEU A 336 -18.00 9.47 30.90
CA LEU A 336 -16.78 8.75 31.28
C LEU A 336 -15.72 8.77 30.18
N ASP A 337 -16.07 9.19 28.96
CA ASP A 337 -15.15 9.25 27.83
C ASP A 337 -14.15 10.40 28.04
N PRO A 338 -12.85 10.12 28.25
CA PRO A 338 -11.85 11.16 28.52
C PRO A 338 -11.62 12.10 27.32
N TYR A 339 -12.15 11.76 26.15
CA TYR A 339 -11.98 12.54 24.92
C TYR A 339 -13.21 13.41 24.58
N ALA A 340 -14.29 13.33 25.37
CA ALA A 340 -15.58 13.96 25.07
C ALA A 340 -15.53 15.50 24.94
N ASP A 341 -14.58 16.14 25.63
CA ASP A 341 -14.44 17.60 25.67
C ASP A 341 -13.38 18.14 24.68
N THR A 342 -12.93 17.34 23.72
CA THR A 342 -11.92 17.76 22.73
C THR A 342 -12.46 18.91 21.87
N GLY A 343 -11.89 20.11 22.00
CA GLY A 343 -12.31 21.32 21.28
C GLY A 343 -11.68 21.50 19.90
N LEU A 344 -12.17 22.48 19.13
CA LEU A 344 -11.66 22.80 17.78
C LEU A 344 -10.25 23.40 17.78
N GLU A 345 -9.78 23.94 18.90
CA GLU A 345 -8.46 24.57 19.05
C GLU A 345 -7.28 23.62 18.87
N VAL A 346 -7.53 22.31 18.88
CA VAL A 346 -6.51 21.28 18.64
C VAL A 346 -6.19 21.10 17.15
N ILE A 347 -7.07 21.56 16.25
CA ILE A 347 -6.88 21.44 14.81
C ILE A 347 -5.79 22.41 14.36
N ASP A 348 -4.73 21.89 13.73
CA ASP A 348 -3.60 22.70 13.26
C ASP A 348 -3.00 23.59 14.35
N CYS A 349 -2.98 23.07 15.59
CA CYS A 349 -2.39 23.76 16.73
C CYS A 349 -0.86 23.89 16.58
N PRO A 350 -0.21 24.84 17.28
CA PRO A 350 1.25 25.03 17.18
C PRO A 350 2.07 23.75 17.40
N GLU A 351 1.62 22.86 18.28
CA GLU A 351 2.24 21.58 18.54
C GLU A 351 2.17 20.63 17.35
N HIS A 352 1.02 20.56 16.67
CA HIS A 352 0.83 19.73 15.47
C HIS A 352 1.62 20.30 14.28
N ARG A 353 1.69 21.62 14.13
CA ARG A 353 2.54 22.30 13.13
C ARG A 353 4.02 21.98 13.34
N ALA A 354 4.51 22.09 14.57
CA ALA A 354 5.89 21.73 14.90
C ALA A 354 6.17 20.24 14.65
N LEU A 355 5.19 19.38 14.88
CA LEU A 355 5.28 17.95 14.58
C LEU A 355 5.30 17.69 13.06
N ALA A 356 4.49 18.40 12.27
CA ALA A 356 4.49 18.30 10.80
C ALA A 356 5.85 18.71 10.23
N LEU A 357 6.44 19.80 10.73
CA LEU A 357 7.80 20.22 10.37
C LEU A 357 8.84 19.15 10.74
N ARG A 358 8.76 18.60 11.95
CA ARG A 358 9.67 17.54 12.39
C ARG A 358 9.55 16.30 11.49
N ALA A 359 8.33 15.86 11.21
CA ALA A 359 8.07 14.70 10.37
C ALA A 359 8.61 14.91 8.95
N ALA A 360 8.35 16.07 8.34
CA ALA A 360 8.85 16.43 7.02
C ALA A 360 10.38 16.53 6.99
N THR A 361 11.00 17.04 8.05
CA THR A 361 12.46 17.16 8.15
C THR A 361 13.13 15.79 8.29
N GLU A 362 12.59 14.93 9.15
CA GLU A 362 13.15 13.60 9.41
C GLU A 362 12.88 12.58 8.29
N SER A 363 11.97 12.88 7.35
CA SER A 363 11.69 12.06 6.18
C SER A 363 12.57 12.38 4.97
N VAL A 364 13.26 13.53 4.94
CA VAL A 364 14.16 13.87 3.83
C VAL A 364 15.31 12.87 3.74
N VAL A 365 15.48 12.26 2.56
CA VAL A 365 16.56 11.32 2.28
C VAL A 365 17.61 11.97 1.39
N LEU A 366 18.84 12.04 1.88
CA LEU A 366 19.99 12.41 1.07
C LEU A 366 20.47 11.18 0.31
N LEU A 367 20.20 11.12 -1.00
CA LEU A 367 20.54 9.97 -1.84
C LEU A 367 22.01 10.00 -2.27
N LYS A 368 22.51 11.20 -2.62
CA LYS A 368 23.89 11.42 -3.05
C LYS A 368 24.38 12.79 -2.56
N ASN A 369 25.66 12.87 -2.17
CA ASN A 369 26.34 14.13 -1.89
C ASN A 369 27.87 14.02 -2.09
N ASP A 370 28.40 14.78 -3.04
CA ASP A 370 29.83 14.89 -3.37
C ASP A 370 30.45 16.18 -2.77
N GLY A 371 29.90 16.63 -1.62
CA GLY A 371 30.43 17.75 -0.84
C GLY A 371 29.81 19.13 -1.13
N LEU A 372 28.74 19.19 -1.93
CA LEU A 372 28.00 20.44 -2.14
C LEU A 372 27.13 20.81 -0.93
N LEU A 373 26.54 19.82 -0.26
CA LEU A 373 25.69 20.03 0.90
C LEU A 373 26.42 19.71 2.21
N PRO A 374 26.12 20.42 3.33
CA PRO A 374 25.16 21.51 3.42
C PRO A 374 25.65 22.83 2.78
N LEU A 375 24.72 23.67 2.35
CA LEU A 375 25.00 25.01 1.84
C LEU A 375 25.48 25.94 2.96
N ASP A 376 26.54 26.70 2.70
CA ASP A 376 27.12 27.63 3.66
C ASP A 376 26.27 28.92 3.76
N ALA A 377 25.38 28.96 4.74
CA ALA A 377 24.52 30.11 5.01
C ALA A 377 25.32 31.41 5.27
N ALA A 378 26.57 31.32 5.76
CA ALA A 378 27.40 32.50 6.02
C ALA A 378 27.82 33.21 4.74
N ARG A 379 27.86 32.49 3.60
CA ARG A 379 28.13 33.07 2.27
C ARG A 379 26.93 33.78 1.67
N LYS A 380 25.73 33.56 2.21
CA LYS A 380 24.45 34.05 1.67
C LYS A 380 24.35 33.78 0.17
N PRO A 381 24.46 32.50 -0.25
CA PRO A 381 24.48 32.15 -1.66
C PRO A 381 23.20 32.65 -2.33
N ARG A 382 23.34 33.14 -3.56
CA ARG A 382 22.20 33.37 -4.43
C ARG A 382 21.74 32.02 -4.99
N ILE A 383 20.49 31.66 -4.73
CA ILE A 383 19.94 30.34 -5.09
C ILE A 383 18.94 30.50 -6.23
N ALA A 384 19.11 29.72 -7.29
CA ALA A 384 18.06 29.52 -8.29
C ALA A 384 17.23 28.29 -7.90
N VAL A 385 15.94 28.47 -7.60
CA VAL A 385 15.02 27.36 -7.33
C VAL A 385 14.17 27.13 -8.57
N ILE A 386 14.37 25.98 -9.21
CA ILE A 386 13.95 25.71 -10.58
C ILE A 386 13.05 24.48 -10.64
N GLY A 387 11.97 24.50 -11.41
CA GLY A 387 11.16 23.32 -11.73
C GLY A 387 9.68 23.49 -11.39
N PRO A 388 8.81 22.61 -11.92
CA PRO A 388 7.36 22.73 -11.75
C PRO A 388 6.92 22.59 -10.28
N LEU A 389 7.73 21.95 -9.45
CA LEU A 389 7.48 21.71 -8.03
C LEU A 389 8.21 22.71 -7.11
N ALA A 390 8.95 23.68 -7.68
CA ALA A 390 9.73 24.64 -6.90
C ALA A 390 8.87 25.51 -5.96
N ASP A 391 7.68 25.89 -6.40
CA ASP A 391 6.78 26.80 -5.67
C ASP A 391 5.34 26.30 -5.68
N SER A 392 5.15 25.00 -5.45
CA SER A 392 3.84 24.38 -5.38
C SER A 392 3.86 23.24 -4.37
N LEU A 393 2.77 23.10 -3.62
CA LEU A 393 2.45 21.92 -2.82
C LEU A 393 1.12 21.40 -3.32
N TYR A 394 0.97 20.08 -3.33
CA TYR A 394 -0.25 19.43 -3.79
C TYR A 394 -0.89 18.64 -2.66
N GLU A 395 -2.22 18.58 -2.73
CA GLU A 395 -3.06 17.70 -1.93
C GLU A 395 -3.37 16.45 -2.77
N ASP A 396 -3.50 15.30 -2.12
CA ASP A 396 -4.00 14.04 -2.69
C ASP A 396 -5.40 13.71 -2.15
N TRP A 397 -5.98 12.57 -2.55
CA TRP A 397 -7.33 12.18 -2.12
C TRP A 397 -7.44 11.86 -0.63
N TYR A 398 -6.36 11.44 0.02
CA TYR A 398 -6.31 11.03 1.43
C TYR A 398 -5.57 12.05 2.30
N SER A 399 -5.64 13.31 1.89
CA SER A 399 -5.18 14.48 2.62
C SER A 399 -6.33 15.40 3.05
N GLY A 400 -6.19 16.01 4.23
CA GLY A 400 -6.97 17.18 4.63
C GLY A 400 -6.68 18.39 3.74
N THR A 401 -7.44 19.48 3.90
CA THR A 401 -7.06 20.74 3.26
C THR A 401 -5.93 21.38 4.07
N MET A 402 -4.83 21.77 3.42
CA MET A 402 -3.72 22.43 4.10
C MET A 402 -4.17 23.82 4.64
N PRO A 403 -4.09 24.09 5.96
CA PRO A 403 -4.46 25.39 6.52
C PRO A 403 -3.53 26.52 6.04
N TYR A 404 -2.28 26.15 5.72
CA TYR A 404 -1.26 26.93 5.04
C TYR A 404 -0.29 25.96 4.36
N GLY A 405 0.55 26.45 3.46
CA GLY A 405 1.59 25.63 2.83
C GLY A 405 2.86 26.44 2.58
N ILE A 406 4.00 25.90 3.02
CA ILE A 406 5.32 26.49 2.79
C ILE A 406 6.00 25.72 1.66
N THR A 407 6.05 26.32 0.48
CA THR A 407 6.72 25.76 -0.69
C THR A 407 8.25 25.76 -0.52
N ILE A 408 8.97 24.96 -1.31
CA ILE A 408 10.44 24.93 -1.29
C ILE A 408 11.04 26.30 -1.58
N ALA A 409 10.51 27.03 -2.57
CA ALA A 409 10.93 28.39 -2.87
C ALA A 409 10.65 29.36 -1.70
N ALA A 410 9.51 29.24 -1.02
CA ALA A 410 9.20 30.07 0.15
C ALA A 410 10.19 29.81 1.30
N GLY A 411 10.40 28.54 1.68
CA GLY A 411 11.31 28.18 2.76
C GLY A 411 12.78 28.54 2.48
N LEU A 412 13.24 28.39 1.24
CA LEU A 412 14.58 28.84 0.85
C LEU A 412 14.70 30.37 0.74
N GLY A 413 13.61 31.06 0.36
CA GLY A 413 13.57 32.51 0.23
C GLY A 413 13.76 33.24 1.56
N GLU A 414 13.42 32.61 2.68
CA GLU A 414 13.70 33.13 4.02
C GLU A 414 15.20 33.10 4.38
N ARG A 415 16.02 32.39 3.60
CA ARG A 415 17.43 32.13 3.91
C ARG A 415 18.42 32.96 3.09
N GLY A 416 17.99 33.59 1.99
CA GLY A 416 18.91 34.34 1.13
C GLY A 416 18.26 34.93 -0.11
N GLU A 417 19.10 35.44 -1.02
CA GLU A 417 18.66 35.92 -2.32
C GLU A 417 18.22 34.74 -3.19
N LEU A 418 16.99 34.78 -3.68
CA LEU A 418 16.38 33.68 -4.41
C LEU A 418 15.84 34.14 -5.76
N VAL A 419 16.12 33.37 -6.80
CA VAL A 419 15.47 33.47 -8.10
C VAL A 419 14.63 32.21 -8.31
N ARG A 420 13.33 32.37 -8.45
CA ARG A 420 12.41 31.27 -8.75
C ARG A 420 12.13 31.21 -10.25
N VAL A 421 12.23 30.02 -10.84
CA VAL A 421 11.80 29.75 -12.22
C VAL A 421 11.06 28.42 -12.28
N ASP A 422 9.88 28.38 -12.88
CA ASP A 422 9.13 27.14 -13.10
C ASP A 422 9.83 26.19 -14.09
N GLY A 423 10.55 26.73 -15.07
CA GLY A 423 11.27 25.98 -16.09
C GLY A 423 10.36 25.39 -17.17
N VAL A 424 9.10 25.81 -17.22
CA VAL A 424 8.09 25.29 -18.15
C VAL A 424 7.80 26.26 -19.28
N ASP A 425 7.45 25.71 -20.44
CA ASP A 425 7.10 26.52 -21.61
C ASP A 425 5.77 27.24 -21.40
N ARG A 426 5.70 28.47 -21.88
CA ARG A 426 4.44 29.18 -22.10
C ARG A 426 4.05 29.08 -23.56
N ILE A 427 2.88 28.53 -23.83
CA ILE A 427 2.38 28.39 -25.19
C ILE A 427 1.06 29.12 -25.41
N ALA A 428 0.84 29.58 -26.63
CA ALA A 428 -0.47 29.96 -27.13
C ALA A 428 -0.97 28.90 -28.12
N LEU A 429 -2.21 28.47 -27.96
CA LEU A 429 -2.88 27.55 -28.89
C LEU A 429 -3.93 28.33 -29.67
N ARG A 430 -3.65 28.61 -30.94
CA ARG A 430 -4.57 29.35 -31.82
C ARG A 430 -5.33 28.39 -32.73
N SER A 431 -6.66 28.43 -32.67
CA SER A 431 -7.52 27.66 -33.56
C SER A 431 -7.23 28.03 -35.02
N ARG A 432 -7.03 27.04 -35.89
CA ARG A 432 -6.91 27.27 -37.34
C ARG A 432 -8.26 27.53 -38.00
N THR A 433 -9.35 27.10 -37.38
CA THR A 433 -10.72 27.34 -37.86
C THR A 433 -11.20 28.75 -37.53
N THR A 434 -11.12 29.17 -36.26
CA THR A 434 -11.68 30.47 -35.80
C THR A 434 -10.63 31.58 -35.72
N GLY A 435 -9.34 31.24 -35.59
CA GLY A 435 -8.26 32.19 -35.36
C GLY A 435 -8.12 32.66 -33.91
N GLU A 436 -9.02 32.23 -33.02
CA GLU A 436 -9.03 32.59 -31.60
C GLU A 436 -8.07 31.72 -30.77
N LEU A 437 -7.70 32.21 -29.58
CA LEU A 437 -6.89 31.44 -28.63
C LEU A 437 -7.78 30.52 -27.79
N LEU A 438 -7.29 29.31 -27.49
CA LEU A 438 -7.94 28.43 -26.52
C LEU A 438 -8.10 29.17 -25.19
N GLY A 439 -9.34 29.27 -24.70
CA GLY A 439 -9.65 29.99 -23.46
C GLY A 439 -9.28 31.48 -23.46
N GLY A 440 -8.97 32.07 -24.63
CA GLY A 440 -8.60 33.49 -24.75
C GLY A 440 -7.23 33.86 -24.18
N THR A 441 -6.37 32.90 -23.82
CA THR A 441 -5.12 33.15 -23.07
C THR A 441 -3.95 32.27 -23.56
N ALA A 442 -2.78 32.47 -22.97
CA ALA A 442 -1.64 31.57 -23.07
C ALA A 442 -1.56 30.70 -21.81
N PHE A 443 -0.90 29.54 -21.92
CA PHE A 443 -0.79 28.54 -20.85
C PHE A 443 0.66 28.24 -20.50
N ASP A 444 0.97 28.18 -19.21
CA ASP A 444 2.17 27.47 -18.72
C ASP A 444 1.87 25.96 -18.80
N VAL A 445 2.75 25.18 -19.42
CA VAL A 445 2.51 23.76 -19.73
C VAL A 445 3.42 22.86 -18.92
N VAL A 446 2.83 22.03 -18.05
CA VAL A 446 3.59 21.03 -17.29
C VAL A 446 3.34 19.65 -17.86
N ASP A 447 4.41 18.89 -18.11
CA ASP A 447 4.37 17.49 -18.48
C ASP A 447 4.69 16.62 -17.26
N TRP A 448 3.78 15.68 -16.98
CA TRP A 448 3.81 14.78 -15.84
C TRP A 448 4.20 13.35 -16.23
N GLY A 449 4.69 13.16 -17.46
CA GLY A 449 5.11 11.87 -18.02
C GLY A 449 4.02 11.23 -18.88
N GLY A 450 4.43 10.31 -19.74
CA GLY A 450 3.54 9.63 -20.68
C GLY A 450 2.74 10.58 -21.58
N ASP A 451 3.30 11.76 -21.91
CA ASP A 451 2.66 12.88 -22.62
C ASP A 451 1.39 13.45 -21.97
N VAL A 452 1.18 13.22 -20.68
CA VAL A 452 0.07 13.79 -19.92
C VAL A 452 0.44 15.19 -19.44
N LEU A 453 -0.29 16.18 -19.95
CA LEU A 453 -0.04 17.60 -19.73
C LEU A 453 -1.13 18.24 -18.88
N THR A 454 -0.75 19.25 -18.09
CA THR A 454 -1.67 20.23 -17.53
C THR A 454 -1.40 21.61 -18.13
N LEU A 455 -2.47 22.39 -18.30
CA LEU A 455 -2.44 23.70 -18.95
C LEU A 455 -2.92 24.74 -17.93
N ARG A 456 -2.02 25.58 -17.42
CA ARG A 456 -2.36 26.63 -16.45
C ARG A 456 -2.41 27.99 -17.12
N ALA A 457 -3.59 28.61 -17.12
CA ALA A 457 -3.83 29.91 -17.73
C ALA A 457 -2.96 31.00 -17.07
N THR A 458 -2.31 31.81 -17.89
CA THR A 458 -1.26 32.74 -17.43
C THR A 458 -1.79 34.05 -16.84
N ASP A 459 -3.04 34.37 -17.14
CA ASP A 459 -3.76 35.55 -16.65
C ASP A 459 -4.50 35.28 -15.35
N THR A 460 -5.00 34.06 -15.13
CA THR A 460 -5.75 33.67 -13.92
C THR A 460 -4.97 32.78 -12.96
N GLY A 461 -3.96 32.06 -13.44
CA GLY A 461 -3.25 31.04 -12.66
C GLY A 461 -4.01 29.73 -12.49
N ARG A 462 -5.14 29.55 -13.18
CA ARG A 462 -6.03 28.38 -13.03
C ARG A 462 -5.82 27.33 -14.11
N TYR A 463 -6.07 26.07 -13.79
CA TYR A 463 -5.99 24.96 -14.73
C TYR A 463 -7.18 24.97 -15.70
N LEU A 464 -6.87 24.72 -16.97
CA LEU A 464 -7.85 24.35 -17.98
C LEU A 464 -8.49 23.03 -17.56
N SER A 465 -9.82 22.96 -17.59
CA SER A 465 -10.60 21.80 -17.19
C SER A 465 -11.72 21.53 -18.19
N LEU A 466 -12.03 20.25 -18.38
CA LEU A 466 -13.22 19.78 -19.10
C LEU A 466 -14.47 19.87 -18.21
N LYS A 467 -15.56 20.40 -18.75
CA LYS A 467 -16.86 20.47 -18.06
C LYS A 467 -17.79 19.36 -18.52
N ASP A 468 -18.25 18.53 -17.60
CA ASP A 468 -19.15 17.41 -17.91
C ASP A 468 -20.50 17.87 -18.47
N ALA A 469 -21.00 19.02 -18.01
CA ALA A 469 -22.33 19.49 -18.36
C ALA A 469 -22.51 19.76 -19.87
N ASP A 470 -21.45 20.20 -20.55
CA ASP A 470 -21.54 20.68 -21.93
C ASP A 470 -20.28 20.45 -22.77
N ALA A 471 -19.35 19.63 -22.27
CA ALA A 471 -18.05 19.31 -22.84
C ALA A 471 -17.15 20.54 -23.12
N SER A 472 -17.42 21.70 -22.52
CA SER A 472 -16.62 22.90 -22.72
C SER A 472 -15.27 22.83 -22.01
N LEU A 473 -14.33 23.66 -22.46
CA LEU A 473 -13.02 23.84 -21.82
C LEU A 473 -12.94 25.21 -21.15
N VAL A 474 -12.72 25.23 -19.84
CA VAL A 474 -12.67 26.46 -19.03
C VAL A 474 -11.49 26.42 -18.06
N ALA A 475 -10.73 27.52 -17.99
CA ALA A 475 -9.64 27.68 -17.04
C ALA A 475 -10.11 28.28 -15.71
N ASP A 476 -10.75 27.46 -14.88
CA ASP A 476 -11.42 27.88 -13.64
C ASP A 476 -11.06 27.05 -12.39
N GLN A 477 -10.18 26.06 -12.50
CA GLN A 477 -9.77 25.22 -11.36
C GLN A 477 -8.49 25.71 -10.70
N ASP A 478 -8.53 25.93 -9.39
CA ASP A 478 -7.35 26.34 -8.61
C ASP A 478 -6.44 25.14 -8.26
N GLN A 479 -6.99 23.93 -8.21
CA GLN A 479 -6.28 22.68 -7.89
C GLN A 479 -6.83 21.50 -8.73
N ILE A 480 -6.02 20.45 -8.86
CA ILE A 480 -6.42 19.17 -9.43
C ILE A 480 -6.69 18.24 -8.24
N LYS A 481 -7.96 18.08 -7.84
CA LYS A 481 -8.35 17.31 -6.64
C LYS A 481 -9.74 16.66 -6.73
N SER A 482 -10.17 16.28 -7.93
CA SER A 482 -11.40 15.53 -8.17
C SER A 482 -11.11 14.03 -8.33
N TRP A 483 -12.14 13.21 -8.18
CA TRP A 483 -12.06 11.76 -8.45
C TRP A 483 -11.81 11.50 -9.95
N ASP A 484 -12.61 12.14 -10.79
CA ASP A 484 -12.38 12.22 -12.23
C ASP A 484 -11.52 13.44 -12.53
N VAL A 485 -10.32 13.26 -13.09
CA VAL A 485 -9.37 14.35 -13.33
C VAL A 485 -9.65 15.00 -14.69
N HIS A 486 -10.26 16.19 -14.69
CA HIS A 486 -10.70 16.89 -15.90
C HIS A 486 -9.62 17.79 -16.53
N GLU A 487 -8.50 17.98 -15.83
CA GLU A 487 -7.46 18.99 -16.14
C GLU A 487 -6.28 18.42 -16.95
N THR A 488 -6.39 17.16 -17.39
CA THR A 488 -5.31 16.44 -18.06
C THR A 488 -5.56 16.26 -19.56
N PHE A 489 -4.55 16.62 -20.35
CA PHE A 489 -4.63 16.66 -21.81
C PHE A 489 -3.39 16.08 -22.49
N ARG A 490 -3.51 15.74 -23.77
CA ARG A 490 -2.40 15.41 -24.68
C ARG A 490 -2.40 16.40 -25.84
N LEU A 491 -1.20 16.80 -26.28
CA LEU A 491 -1.00 17.60 -27.50
C LEU A 491 -0.37 16.72 -28.57
N GLU A 492 -1.19 16.20 -29.47
CA GLU A 492 -0.77 15.24 -30.50
C GLU A 492 -0.37 15.99 -31.79
N PRO A 493 0.83 15.78 -32.36
CA PRO A 493 1.24 16.47 -33.59
C PRO A 493 0.41 16.08 -34.83
N ASP A 494 -0.05 17.06 -35.61
CA ASP A 494 -0.77 16.86 -36.89
C ASP A 494 -0.38 17.90 -37.94
N GLY A 495 0.38 17.52 -38.98
CA GLY A 495 0.60 18.38 -40.16
C GLY A 495 1.10 19.81 -39.86
N GLY A 496 1.95 19.99 -38.85
CA GLY A 496 2.46 21.30 -38.40
C GLY A 496 1.51 22.08 -37.47
N ALA A 497 0.43 21.46 -37.02
CA ALA A 497 -0.44 21.84 -35.90
C ALA A 497 -0.31 20.80 -34.77
N VAL A 498 -1.10 21.00 -33.70
CA VAL A 498 -1.36 19.99 -32.68
C VAL A 498 -2.86 19.82 -32.48
N LEU A 499 -3.27 18.62 -32.07
CA LEU A 499 -4.60 18.28 -31.63
C LEU A 499 -4.62 18.25 -30.10
N LEU A 500 -5.66 18.79 -29.47
CA LEU A 500 -5.83 18.73 -28.02
C LEU A 500 -6.79 17.60 -27.68
N ARG A 501 -6.31 16.59 -26.94
CA ARG A 501 -7.11 15.44 -26.53
C ARG A 501 -7.25 15.41 -25.01
N SER A 502 -8.47 15.20 -24.51
CA SER A 502 -8.70 14.96 -23.08
C SER A 502 -8.23 13.56 -22.70
N VAL A 503 -7.46 13.45 -21.61
CA VAL A 503 -7.04 12.14 -21.08
C VAL A 503 -8.24 11.39 -20.50
N LEU A 504 -9.12 12.09 -19.79
CA LEU A 504 -10.30 11.51 -19.14
C LEU A 504 -11.24 10.82 -20.14
N THR A 505 -11.59 11.51 -21.24
CA THR A 505 -12.61 11.00 -22.18
C THR A 505 -12.01 10.34 -23.43
N GLY A 506 -10.71 10.54 -23.67
CA GLY A 506 -10.05 10.12 -24.90
C GLY A 506 -10.51 10.86 -26.16
N ARG A 507 -11.38 11.87 -26.04
CA ARG A 507 -11.92 12.68 -27.15
C ARG A 507 -11.09 13.94 -27.40
N TYR A 508 -11.25 14.52 -28.58
CA TYR A 508 -10.53 15.70 -29.04
C TYR A 508 -11.36 16.97 -28.95
N ALA A 509 -10.69 18.09 -28.70
CA ALA A 509 -11.27 19.41 -28.81
C ALA A 509 -11.64 19.69 -30.28
N ALA A 510 -12.84 20.21 -30.51
CA ALA A 510 -13.37 20.62 -31.80
C ALA A 510 -14.12 21.95 -31.67
N ALA A 511 -14.15 22.74 -32.75
CA ALA A 511 -14.98 23.93 -32.84
C ALA A 511 -16.39 23.56 -33.30
N ASP A 512 -17.41 24.06 -32.62
CA ASP A 512 -18.79 23.91 -33.06
C ASP A 512 -18.96 24.60 -34.43
N PRO A 513 -19.50 23.91 -35.45
CA PRO A 513 -19.63 24.47 -36.79
C PRO A 513 -20.67 25.60 -36.89
N THR A 514 -21.53 25.78 -35.88
CA THR A 514 -22.62 26.75 -35.85
C THR A 514 -22.21 28.05 -35.18
N ASP A 515 -21.57 27.97 -34.02
CA ASP A 515 -21.22 29.14 -33.19
C ASP A 515 -19.72 29.29 -32.89
N GLY A 516 -18.88 28.34 -33.31
CA GLY A 516 -17.44 28.38 -33.16
C GLY A 516 -16.94 28.06 -31.74
N ARG A 517 -17.84 27.69 -30.81
CA ARG A 517 -17.47 27.36 -29.43
C ARG A 517 -16.61 26.10 -29.38
N ILE A 518 -15.56 26.11 -28.58
CA ILE A 518 -14.66 24.97 -28.42
C ILE A 518 -15.21 24.00 -27.36
N GLY A 519 -15.33 22.72 -27.71
CA GLY A 519 -15.67 21.64 -26.79
C GLY A 519 -14.95 20.33 -27.12
N VAL A 520 -14.86 19.42 -26.16
CA VAL A 520 -14.21 18.10 -26.32
C VAL A 520 -15.24 17.10 -26.84
N THR A 521 -15.54 17.18 -28.14
CA THR A 521 -16.64 16.43 -28.76
C THR A 521 -16.21 15.50 -29.89
N ALA A 522 -15.04 15.71 -30.51
CA ALA A 522 -14.58 14.89 -31.61
C ALA A 522 -14.08 13.52 -31.13
N GLU A 523 -14.58 12.45 -31.74
CA GLU A 523 -14.17 11.07 -31.42
C GLU A 523 -12.93 10.63 -32.21
N THR A 524 -12.63 11.31 -33.31
CA THR A 524 -11.52 10.98 -34.21
C THR A 524 -10.56 12.16 -34.38
N PRO A 525 -9.26 11.90 -34.67
CA PRO A 525 -8.30 12.96 -35.01
C PRO A 525 -8.70 13.78 -36.24
N GLU A 526 -9.41 13.18 -37.21
CA GLU A 526 -9.79 13.83 -38.45
C GLU A 526 -10.72 15.03 -38.20
N ASP A 527 -11.68 14.84 -37.29
CA ASP A 527 -12.70 15.81 -36.89
C ASP A 527 -12.23 16.82 -35.83
N ALA A 528 -11.00 16.65 -35.32
CA ALA A 528 -10.44 17.49 -34.28
C ALA A 528 -10.05 18.89 -34.80
N GLU A 529 -10.17 19.88 -33.92
CA GLU A 529 -9.64 21.23 -34.16
C GLU A 529 -8.12 21.20 -34.20
N ARG A 530 -7.56 21.89 -35.21
CA ARG A 530 -6.11 21.98 -35.40
C ARG A 530 -5.60 23.27 -34.80
N TRP A 531 -4.75 23.14 -33.78
CA TRP A 531 -4.19 24.28 -33.08
C TRP A 531 -2.82 24.63 -33.61
N GLN A 532 -2.61 25.89 -34.00
CA GLN A 532 -1.28 26.43 -34.19
C GLN A 532 -0.67 26.69 -32.80
N ARG A 533 0.33 25.87 -32.43
CA ARG A 533 1.12 26.03 -31.22
C ARG A 533 2.22 27.08 -31.43
N GLU A 534 2.21 28.13 -30.62
CA GLU A 534 3.24 29.16 -30.56
C GLU A 534 3.91 29.13 -29.19
N VAL A 535 5.24 29.02 -29.13
CA VAL A 535 5.99 29.15 -27.87
C VAL A 535 6.19 30.64 -27.59
N VAL A 536 5.47 31.15 -26.60
CA VAL A 536 5.52 32.55 -26.16
C VAL A 536 6.71 32.79 -25.23
N ARG A 537 7.02 31.80 -24.38
CA ARG A 537 8.14 31.81 -23.44
C ARG A 537 8.79 30.43 -23.45
N ASP A 538 10.11 30.42 -23.59
CA ASP A 538 10.94 29.22 -23.46
C ASP A 538 11.38 29.08 -22.01
N GLY A 539 10.78 28.13 -21.29
CA GLY A 539 10.99 27.94 -19.85
C GLY A 539 12.39 27.43 -19.54
N VAL A 540 12.92 26.55 -20.38
CA VAL A 540 14.25 25.97 -20.23
C VAL A 540 15.31 27.05 -20.37
N ARG A 541 15.18 27.94 -21.35
CA ARG A 541 16.11 29.07 -21.53
C ARG A 541 16.12 30.01 -20.33
N GLU A 542 14.95 30.30 -19.74
CA GLU A 542 14.89 31.13 -18.53
C GLU A 542 15.51 30.45 -17.32
N ALA A 543 15.28 29.15 -17.14
CA ALA A 543 15.90 28.38 -16.09
C ALA A 543 17.43 28.40 -16.20
N ARG A 544 17.99 28.26 -17.41
CA ARG A 544 19.43 28.37 -17.65
C ARG A 544 19.97 29.73 -17.25
N VAL A 545 19.31 30.81 -17.67
CA VAL A 545 19.72 32.20 -17.31
C VAL A 545 19.70 32.41 -15.79
N ALA A 546 18.67 31.90 -15.10
CA ALA A 546 18.60 32.00 -13.65
C ALA A 546 19.72 31.20 -12.96
N ALA A 547 20.01 29.99 -13.44
CA ALA A 547 21.07 29.13 -12.92
C ALA A 547 22.48 29.71 -13.15
N GLU A 548 22.74 30.31 -14.32
CA GLU A 548 24.00 31.00 -14.62
C GLU A 548 24.24 32.16 -13.64
N ALA A 549 23.18 32.89 -13.28
CA ALA A 549 23.25 34.05 -12.40
C ALA A 549 23.25 33.69 -10.90
N ALA A 550 23.02 32.43 -10.53
CA ALA A 550 23.02 31.95 -9.16
C ALA A 550 24.34 31.26 -8.79
N ASP A 551 24.64 31.17 -7.49
CA ASP A 551 25.77 30.41 -6.97
C ASP A 551 25.47 28.90 -6.95
N VAL A 552 24.20 28.54 -6.71
CA VAL A 552 23.69 27.16 -6.64
C VAL A 552 22.32 27.10 -7.29
N ALA A 553 22.05 26.02 -8.04
CA ALA A 553 20.71 25.70 -8.52
C ALA A 553 20.11 24.55 -7.71
N VAL A 554 18.87 24.73 -7.24
CA VAL A 554 18.06 23.68 -6.62
C VAL A 554 16.93 23.36 -7.59
N VAL A 555 17.04 22.22 -8.28
CA VAL A 555 16.07 21.78 -9.28
C VAL A 555 15.10 20.81 -8.63
N VAL A 556 13.81 21.14 -8.62
CA VAL A 556 12.74 20.38 -7.94
C VAL A 556 11.81 19.73 -8.97
N LEU A 557 11.89 18.40 -9.08
CA LEU A 557 11.18 17.58 -10.07
C LEU A 557 10.42 16.43 -9.38
N GLY A 558 9.54 15.76 -10.12
CA GLY A 558 8.79 14.60 -9.60
C GLY A 558 7.40 14.48 -10.23
N ASN A 559 6.41 14.09 -9.41
CA ASN A 559 5.03 13.91 -9.84
C ASN A 559 4.07 14.93 -9.20
N HIS A 560 2.91 15.06 -9.83
CA HIS A 560 1.68 15.49 -9.17
C HIS A 560 1.04 14.22 -8.56
N PRO A 561 0.53 14.22 -7.32
CA PRO A 561 -0.01 13.01 -6.69
C PRO A 561 -1.23 12.43 -7.40
N LEU A 562 -1.97 13.28 -8.14
CA LEU A 562 -3.18 12.90 -8.87
C LEU A 562 -3.02 12.81 -10.40
N VAL A 563 -1.80 12.74 -10.93
CA VAL A 563 -1.57 12.63 -12.38
C VAL A 563 -0.50 11.59 -12.68
N ASN A 564 -0.82 10.65 -13.59
CA ASN A 564 0.13 9.65 -14.11
C ASN A 564 0.75 8.78 -12.99
N GLY A 565 -0.11 8.21 -12.15
CA GLY A 565 0.23 7.47 -10.93
C GLY A 565 -0.63 7.96 -9.77
N ARG A 566 -1.75 7.29 -9.52
CA ARG A 566 -2.71 7.58 -8.45
C ARG A 566 -3.60 6.36 -8.21
N GLU A 567 -4.42 6.37 -7.17
CA GLU A 567 -5.53 5.42 -7.09
C GLU A 567 -6.36 5.46 -8.40
N THR A 568 -6.76 4.28 -8.92
CA THR A 568 -7.34 4.03 -10.26
C THR A 568 -6.39 4.10 -11.47
N GLN A 569 -5.09 4.39 -11.27
CA GLN A 569 -4.14 4.49 -12.37
C GLN A 569 -2.69 4.16 -11.93
N ASP A 570 -2.17 3.02 -12.38
CA ASP A 570 -0.74 2.70 -12.20
C ASP A 570 0.15 3.49 -13.16
N ARG A 571 1.43 3.64 -12.80
CA ARG A 571 2.47 4.14 -13.69
C ARG A 571 2.86 3.10 -14.73
N THR A 572 3.33 3.54 -15.88
CA THR A 572 3.84 2.65 -16.94
C THR A 572 5.33 2.36 -16.83
N ASP A 573 6.09 3.27 -16.21
CA ASP A 573 7.54 3.21 -16.12
C ASP A 573 8.07 4.01 -14.91
N LEU A 574 9.39 3.98 -14.73
CA LEU A 574 10.09 4.69 -13.65
C LEU A 574 10.80 5.98 -14.10
N ALA A 575 10.61 6.42 -15.34
CA ALA A 575 11.33 7.59 -15.86
C ALA A 575 10.77 8.89 -15.27
N LEU A 576 11.65 9.88 -15.06
CA LEU A 576 11.18 11.26 -14.88
C LEU A 576 10.48 11.72 -16.17
N PRO A 577 9.48 12.62 -16.08
CA PRO A 577 8.87 13.20 -17.26
C PRO A 577 9.93 13.80 -18.20
N GLY A 578 9.80 13.56 -19.50
CA GLY A 578 10.88 13.85 -20.46
C GLY A 578 11.28 15.32 -20.50
N THR A 579 10.31 16.23 -20.37
CA THR A 579 10.56 17.68 -20.28
C THR A 579 11.26 18.07 -18.97
N GLN A 580 10.95 17.40 -17.86
CA GLN A 580 11.58 17.64 -16.56
C GLN A 580 13.04 17.16 -16.55
N ASP A 581 13.32 15.98 -17.12
CA ASP A 581 14.70 15.50 -17.31
C ASP A 581 15.49 16.42 -18.24
N ALA A 582 14.90 16.90 -19.35
CA ALA A 582 15.54 17.86 -20.23
C ALA A 582 15.87 19.18 -19.53
N LEU A 583 14.95 19.70 -18.69
CA LEU A 583 15.17 20.89 -17.86
C LEU A 583 16.35 20.71 -16.91
N LEU A 584 16.41 19.57 -16.19
CA LEU A 584 17.51 19.26 -15.27
C LEU A 584 18.86 19.30 -15.98
N ARG A 585 18.97 18.62 -17.13
CA ARG A 585 20.20 18.53 -17.90
C ARG A 585 20.65 19.89 -18.40
N ALA A 586 19.72 20.70 -18.89
CA ALA A 586 19.98 22.05 -19.39
C ALA A 586 20.48 22.99 -18.28
N VAL A 587 19.93 22.89 -17.07
CA VAL A 587 20.38 23.67 -15.90
C VAL A 587 21.76 23.21 -15.43
N ALA A 588 21.97 21.90 -15.27
CA ALA A 588 23.23 21.34 -14.81
C ALA A 588 24.40 21.61 -15.78
N GLU A 589 24.12 21.76 -17.08
CA GLU A 589 25.11 22.15 -18.09
C GLU A 589 25.73 23.54 -17.78
N VAL A 590 24.92 24.49 -17.32
CA VAL A 590 25.36 25.87 -17.07
C VAL A 590 25.71 26.15 -15.62
N ARG A 591 25.23 25.30 -14.69
CA ARG A 591 25.50 25.39 -13.25
C ARG A 591 25.86 24.01 -12.69
N PRO A 592 27.15 23.64 -12.64
CA PRO A 592 27.59 22.37 -12.06
C PRO A 592 27.24 22.20 -10.58
N GLU A 593 27.12 23.32 -9.83
CA GLU A 593 26.60 23.35 -8.46
C GLU A 593 25.06 23.21 -8.43
N THR A 594 24.56 22.10 -9.01
CA THR A 594 23.13 21.78 -9.06
C THR A 594 22.79 20.68 -8.05
N VAL A 595 21.77 20.94 -7.23
CA VAL A 595 21.11 19.95 -6.36
C VAL A 595 19.82 19.52 -7.04
N LEU A 596 19.62 18.21 -7.24
CA LEU A 596 18.30 17.68 -7.59
C LEU A 596 17.53 17.34 -6.31
N VAL A 597 16.33 17.90 -6.16
CA VAL A 597 15.35 17.48 -5.17
C VAL A 597 14.21 16.78 -5.92
N VAL A 598 14.02 15.49 -5.66
CA VAL A 598 12.87 14.75 -6.16
C VAL A 598 11.77 14.83 -5.11
N MET A 599 10.70 15.57 -5.41
CA MET A 599 9.48 15.57 -4.60
C MET A 599 8.50 14.59 -5.22
N SER A 600 8.41 13.39 -4.66
CA SER A 600 7.61 12.31 -5.25
C SER A 600 7.12 11.28 -4.26
N SER A 601 6.00 10.65 -4.60
CA SER A 601 5.51 9.45 -3.91
C SER A 601 6.10 8.13 -4.42
N TYR A 602 6.81 8.20 -5.54
CA TYR A 602 7.30 7.03 -6.28
C TYR A 602 8.81 7.05 -6.46
N PRO A 603 9.45 5.88 -6.57
CA PRO A 603 10.80 5.77 -7.08
C PRO A 603 10.90 6.29 -8.52
N TYR A 604 12.03 6.92 -8.84
CA TYR A 604 12.40 7.30 -10.20
C TYR A 604 13.76 6.71 -10.56
N ALA A 605 13.94 6.33 -11.82
CA ALA A 605 15.23 5.95 -12.37
C ALA A 605 16.12 7.19 -12.51
N LEU A 606 17.12 7.33 -11.63
CA LEU A 606 17.96 8.52 -11.51
C LEU A 606 19.41 8.32 -12.00
N ASP A 607 19.66 7.36 -12.90
CA ASP A 607 21.02 7.02 -13.37
C ASP A 607 21.82 8.21 -13.89
N TRP A 608 21.19 9.11 -14.65
CA TRP A 608 21.85 10.31 -15.16
C TRP A 608 22.18 11.30 -14.03
N ALA A 609 21.20 11.60 -13.18
CA ALA A 609 21.36 12.55 -12.08
C ALA A 609 22.47 12.09 -11.11
N ASP A 610 22.48 10.82 -10.73
CA ASP A 610 23.54 10.28 -9.88
C ASP A 610 24.94 10.42 -10.50
N ARG A 611 25.08 10.17 -11.81
CA ARG A 611 26.39 10.27 -12.46
C ARG A 611 26.90 11.70 -12.58
N HIS A 612 26.00 12.66 -12.78
CA HIS A 612 26.35 14.01 -13.24
C HIS A 612 26.18 15.11 -12.20
N LEU A 613 25.37 14.92 -11.16
CA LEU A 613 25.09 15.95 -10.17
C LEU A 613 25.86 15.73 -8.87
N PRO A 614 26.33 16.79 -8.20
CA PRO A 614 27.00 16.68 -6.92
C PRO A 614 26.06 16.31 -5.77
N ALA A 615 24.74 16.55 -5.87
CA ALA A 615 23.81 16.21 -4.80
C ALA A 615 22.42 15.83 -5.33
N VAL A 616 21.83 14.80 -4.71
CA VAL A 616 20.47 14.31 -4.99
C VAL A 616 19.76 14.05 -3.67
N LEU A 617 18.56 14.60 -3.52
CA LEU A 617 17.68 14.40 -2.38
C LEU A 617 16.33 13.88 -2.85
N TRP A 618 15.68 13.13 -1.96
CA TRP A 618 14.28 12.78 -2.10
C TRP A 618 13.49 13.28 -0.88
N THR A 619 12.31 13.81 -1.15
CA THR A 619 11.25 14.02 -0.18
C THR A 619 9.97 13.44 -0.75
N SER A 620 9.13 12.85 0.09
CA SER A 620 7.74 12.61 -0.31
C SER A 620 7.02 13.94 -0.55
N HIS A 621 5.74 13.90 -0.93
CA HIS A 621 4.85 15.01 -0.62
C HIS A 621 4.83 15.20 0.90
N GLY A 622 5.56 16.22 1.39
CA GLY A 622 5.95 16.36 2.79
C GLY A 622 4.93 17.07 3.67
N GLY A 623 3.75 17.39 3.12
CA GLY A 623 2.72 18.16 3.80
C GLY A 623 3.04 19.65 3.90
N GLN A 624 2.35 20.33 4.83
CA GLN A 624 2.31 21.80 4.91
C GLN A 624 3.65 22.49 5.21
N GLU A 625 4.62 21.76 5.76
CA GLU A 625 5.93 22.27 6.21
C GLU A 625 7.11 21.86 5.30
N THR A 626 6.82 21.32 4.10
CA THR A 626 7.85 20.79 3.17
C THR A 626 8.99 21.78 2.92
N GLY A 627 8.68 23.06 2.67
CA GLY A 627 9.70 24.05 2.34
C GLY A 627 10.66 24.38 3.49
N HIS A 628 10.15 24.52 4.71
CA HIS A 628 11.00 24.72 5.88
C HIS A 628 11.87 23.49 6.16
N ALA A 629 11.31 22.29 6.04
CA ALA A 629 12.04 21.04 6.21
C ALA A 629 13.22 20.93 5.23
N LEU A 630 12.97 21.14 3.93
CA LEU A 630 14.01 21.09 2.91
C LEU A 630 15.04 22.20 3.09
N ALA A 631 14.63 23.42 3.43
CA ALA A 631 15.57 24.50 3.73
C ALA A 631 16.47 24.15 4.92
N ALA A 632 15.91 23.60 6.00
CA ALA A 632 16.69 23.18 7.16
C ALA A 632 17.73 22.11 6.81
N VAL A 633 17.39 21.13 5.98
CA VAL A 633 18.35 20.10 5.53
C VAL A 633 19.38 20.66 4.56
N LEU A 634 18.98 21.46 3.56
CA LEU A 634 19.89 22.01 2.56
C LEU A 634 20.95 22.92 3.18
N PHE A 635 20.60 23.74 4.17
CA PHE A 635 21.55 24.58 4.90
C PHE A 635 22.20 23.88 6.11
N GLY A 636 21.79 22.65 6.40
CA GLY A 636 22.32 21.85 7.50
C GLY A 636 21.89 22.31 8.88
N ASP A 637 20.84 23.11 9.05
CA ASP A 637 20.26 23.34 10.39
C ASP A 637 19.66 22.05 10.95
N ALA A 638 19.21 21.17 10.05
CA ALA A 638 18.82 19.81 10.34
C ALA A 638 19.70 18.81 9.58
N GLU A 639 19.82 17.61 10.14
CA GLU A 639 20.49 16.49 9.51
C GLU A 639 19.53 15.73 8.59
N PRO A 640 19.98 15.28 7.41
CA PRO A 640 19.22 14.31 6.63
C PRO A 640 19.19 12.99 7.39
N ALA A 641 18.03 12.68 7.96
CA ALA A 641 17.84 11.52 8.83
C ALA A 641 16.99 10.41 8.19
N GLY A 642 16.42 10.66 7.02
CA GLY A 642 15.60 9.68 6.32
C GLY A 642 16.43 8.56 5.68
N ARG A 643 15.79 7.40 5.48
CA ARG A 643 16.33 6.25 4.74
C ARG A 643 15.23 5.70 3.83
N LEU A 644 15.59 5.27 2.61
CA LEU A 644 14.63 4.76 1.64
C LEU A 644 13.84 3.57 2.20
N PRO A 645 12.50 3.60 2.16
CA PRO A 645 11.67 2.47 2.58
C PRO A 645 11.40 1.45 1.45
N GLN A 646 11.91 1.70 0.25
CA GLN A 646 11.75 0.83 -0.91
C GLN A 646 12.97 0.96 -1.82
N THR A 647 13.18 -0.05 -2.65
CA THR A 647 14.28 -0.11 -3.61
C THR A 647 14.02 0.84 -4.77
N TRP A 648 15.03 1.65 -5.12
CA TRP A 648 15.02 2.46 -6.32
C TRP A 648 15.84 1.73 -7.39
N TYR A 649 15.13 1.19 -8.38
CA TYR A 649 15.69 0.42 -9.48
C TYR A 649 16.42 1.30 -10.49
N ARG A 650 17.28 0.68 -11.30
CA ARG A 650 17.95 1.35 -12.42
C ARG A 650 16.97 1.51 -13.58
N GLY A 651 17.18 2.53 -14.42
CA GLY A 651 16.33 2.74 -15.60
C GLY A 651 16.46 1.67 -16.67
N ASP A 652 17.52 0.86 -16.64
CA ASP A 652 17.75 -0.27 -17.54
C ASP A 652 17.40 -1.63 -16.91
N ASP A 653 16.84 -1.65 -15.69
CA ASP A 653 16.35 -2.89 -15.08
C ASP A 653 15.05 -3.33 -15.78
N GLU A 654 15.03 -4.58 -16.25
CA GLU A 654 13.81 -5.22 -16.75
C GLU A 654 12.96 -5.65 -15.55
N LEU A 655 11.97 -4.82 -15.20
CA LEU A 655 11.05 -5.12 -14.13
C LEU A 655 10.06 -6.22 -14.54
N PRO A 656 9.71 -7.14 -13.62
CA PRO A 656 8.68 -8.14 -13.90
C PRO A 656 7.32 -7.53 -14.26
N ASP A 657 6.40 -8.36 -14.75
CA ASP A 657 5.02 -7.95 -14.99
C ASP A 657 4.36 -7.47 -13.68
N PRO A 658 3.59 -6.37 -13.68
CA PRO A 658 2.93 -5.87 -12.46
C PRO A 658 2.02 -6.89 -11.76
N LEU A 659 1.45 -7.85 -12.49
CA LEU A 659 0.60 -8.90 -11.94
C LEU A 659 1.37 -10.16 -11.55
N ASP A 660 2.70 -10.18 -11.69
CA ASP A 660 3.52 -11.24 -11.12
C ASP A 660 3.77 -10.98 -9.63
N TYR A 661 2.89 -11.55 -8.80
CA TYR A 661 2.96 -11.46 -7.34
C TYR A 661 3.87 -12.51 -6.70
N ASP A 662 4.44 -13.47 -7.45
CA ASP A 662 5.44 -14.39 -6.89
C ASP A 662 6.80 -13.69 -6.77
N ILE A 663 6.96 -12.87 -5.72
CA ILE A 663 8.16 -12.05 -5.51
C ILE A 663 9.46 -12.85 -5.53
N ILE A 664 9.39 -14.15 -5.21
CA ILE A 664 10.56 -15.03 -5.14
C ILE A 664 11.01 -15.41 -6.54
N LYS A 665 10.08 -15.86 -7.38
CA LYS A 665 10.38 -16.25 -8.76
C LYS A 665 10.62 -15.03 -9.65
N ALA A 666 9.78 -14.01 -9.52
CA ALA A 666 9.85 -12.75 -10.26
C ALA A 666 11.12 -11.95 -9.91
N GLY A 667 11.65 -12.11 -8.69
CA GLY A 667 12.83 -11.36 -8.26
C GLY A 667 12.49 -9.94 -7.82
N TRP A 668 11.37 -9.75 -7.10
CA TRP A 668 10.96 -8.45 -6.60
C TRP A 668 11.63 -8.08 -5.28
N THR A 669 11.70 -6.77 -5.00
CA THR A 669 12.20 -6.16 -3.76
C THR A 669 13.68 -6.43 -3.48
N TYR A 670 14.25 -5.77 -2.47
CA TYR A 670 15.61 -6.08 -2.01
C TYR A 670 15.82 -7.55 -1.61
N GLN A 671 14.75 -8.29 -1.32
CA GLN A 671 14.83 -9.69 -0.89
C GLN A 671 15.21 -10.63 -2.03
N TYR A 672 14.73 -10.39 -3.26
CA TYR A 672 14.92 -11.32 -4.39
C TYR A 672 15.41 -10.67 -5.68
N HIS A 673 15.56 -9.34 -5.71
CA HIS A 673 16.13 -8.64 -6.86
C HIS A 673 17.55 -9.11 -7.16
N ARG A 674 17.82 -9.33 -8.45
CA ARG A 674 19.05 -10.02 -8.91
C ARG A 674 20.09 -9.07 -9.47
N THR A 675 19.71 -7.82 -9.78
CA THR A 675 20.64 -6.78 -10.24
C THR A 675 20.93 -5.79 -9.11
N ALA A 676 22.03 -5.04 -9.21
CA ALA A 676 22.35 -4.01 -8.23
C ALA A 676 21.38 -2.83 -8.40
N SER A 677 20.83 -2.35 -7.29
CA SER A 677 19.86 -1.26 -7.29
C SER A 677 20.54 0.09 -7.56
N ARG A 678 19.78 1.10 -8.01
CA ARG A 678 20.30 2.48 -8.10
C ARG A 678 20.49 3.09 -6.71
N TYR A 679 19.49 2.91 -5.84
CA TYR A 679 19.60 3.15 -4.41
C TYR A 679 18.84 2.02 -3.69
N PRO A 680 19.51 1.23 -2.84
CA PRO A 680 18.91 0.06 -2.21
C PRO A 680 17.94 0.44 -1.08
N PHE A 681 17.06 -0.49 -0.72
CA PHE A 681 16.28 -0.40 0.52
C PHE A 681 17.15 -0.02 1.73
N GLY A 682 16.68 0.91 2.55
CA GLY A 682 17.39 1.45 3.70
C GLY A 682 18.47 2.49 3.39
N HIS A 683 18.70 2.86 2.12
CA HIS A 683 19.73 3.84 1.75
C HIS A 683 19.39 5.28 2.16
N GLY A 684 20.40 6.00 2.65
CA GLY A 684 20.33 7.44 2.89
C GLY A 684 21.58 7.92 3.63
N LEU A 685 22.11 9.06 3.21
CA LEU A 685 23.35 9.63 3.73
C LEU A 685 23.09 10.58 4.91
N SER A 686 24.15 10.86 5.68
CA SER A 686 24.17 11.85 6.77
C SER A 686 25.23 12.92 6.48
N TYR A 687 25.16 14.09 7.14
CA TYR A 687 26.27 15.06 7.12
C TYR A 687 27.34 14.77 8.17
N THR A 688 27.17 13.71 8.97
CA THR A 688 28.21 13.21 9.87
C THR A 688 28.57 11.77 9.53
N ASP A 689 29.73 11.34 10.01
CA ASP A 689 30.23 9.99 9.81
C ASP A 689 29.92 9.13 11.04
N PHE A 690 29.43 7.92 10.79
CA PHE A 690 29.27 6.90 11.82
C PHE A 690 30.29 5.79 11.64
N ALA A 691 30.85 5.27 12.73
CA ALA A 691 31.66 4.07 12.73
C ALA A 691 30.93 2.94 13.46
N TYR A 692 30.98 1.74 12.88
CA TYR A 692 30.43 0.53 13.45
C TYR A 692 31.57 -0.32 14.02
N GLY A 693 31.43 -0.73 15.27
CA GLY A 693 32.26 -1.77 15.88
C GLY A 693 31.96 -3.15 15.31
N GLY A 694 32.72 -4.15 15.75
CA GLY A 694 32.46 -5.53 15.36
C GLY A 694 31.10 -6.03 15.88
N LEU A 695 30.32 -6.68 15.01
CA LEU A 695 29.09 -7.36 15.40
C LEU A 695 29.41 -8.53 16.35
N ARG A 696 28.75 -8.54 17.51
CA ARG A 696 28.88 -9.56 18.56
C ARG A 696 27.57 -10.30 18.72
N LEU A 697 27.64 -11.63 18.81
CA LEU A 697 26.51 -12.47 19.18
C LEU A 697 26.74 -13.04 20.59
N SER A 698 25.72 -13.07 21.43
CA SER A 698 25.81 -13.68 22.78
C SER A 698 26.09 -15.19 22.74
N SER A 699 25.73 -15.85 21.63
CA SER A 699 26.09 -17.23 21.30
C SER A 699 26.32 -17.36 19.79
N ARG A 700 27.13 -18.31 19.35
CA ARG A 700 27.31 -18.65 17.92
C ARG A 700 26.41 -19.80 17.46
N ALA A 701 25.67 -20.41 18.38
CA ALA A 701 24.72 -21.46 18.07
C ALA A 701 23.46 -21.34 18.93
N ILE A 702 22.32 -21.65 18.33
CA ILE A 702 21.00 -21.71 18.99
C ILE A 702 20.25 -22.96 18.55
N ALA A 703 19.32 -23.43 19.38
CA ALA A 703 18.33 -24.41 18.95
C ALA A 703 17.28 -23.77 18.01
N GLN A 704 16.47 -24.58 17.32
CA GLN A 704 15.40 -24.12 16.42
C GLN A 704 14.29 -23.31 17.12
N ASP A 705 14.22 -23.35 18.46
CA ASP A 705 13.33 -22.55 19.32
C ASP A 705 14.12 -21.55 20.21
N GLY A 706 15.43 -21.44 19.99
CA GLY A 706 16.32 -20.61 20.79
C GLY A 706 16.31 -19.13 20.37
N SER A 707 17.11 -18.35 21.09
CA SER A 707 17.35 -16.95 20.78
C SER A 707 18.79 -16.56 21.07
N VAL A 708 19.23 -15.48 20.43
CA VAL A 708 20.55 -14.87 20.61
C VAL A 708 20.37 -13.35 20.69
N GLU A 709 21.30 -12.68 21.34
CA GLU A 709 21.39 -11.22 21.30
C GLU A 709 22.50 -10.83 20.32
N ALA A 710 22.17 -9.97 19.36
CA ALA A 710 23.12 -9.34 18.47
C ALA A 710 23.42 -7.93 18.96
N ALA A 711 24.70 -7.57 19.07
CA ALA A 711 25.14 -6.29 19.62
C ALA A 711 26.23 -5.65 18.76
N VAL A 712 26.13 -4.34 18.51
CA VAL A 712 27.11 -3.55 17.78
C VAL A 712 27.32 -2.20 18.47
N THR A 713 28.56 -1.75 18.56
CA THR A 713 28.85 -0.38 19.04
C THR A 713 28.74 0.57 17.85
N LEU A 714 27.90 1.58 17.96
CA LEU A 714 27.79 2.67 16.99
C LEU A 714 28.45 3.93 17.58
N ALA A 715 29.32 4.57 16.82
CA ALA A 715 29.98 5.82 17.21
C ALA A 715 29.75 6.91 16.17
N ASN A 716 29.47 8.14 16.60
CA ASN A 716 29.53 9.30 15.71
C ASN A 716 30.96 9.82 15.69
N THR A 717 31.65 9.60 14.58
CA THR A 717 33.06 9.97 14.38
C THR A 717 33.23 11.28 13.62
N GLY A 718 32.15 11.88 13.13
CA GLY A 718 32.18 13.17 12.47
C GLY A 718 32.13 14.36 13.44
N ALA A 719 31.94 15.55 12.88
CA ALA A 719 31.99 16.82 13.61
C ALA A 719 30.61 17.37 14.02
N ARG A 720 29.53 16.69 13.66
CA ARG A 720 28.14 17.18 13.83
C ARG A 720 27.27 16.11 14.50
N PRO A 721 26.26 16.49 15.29
CA PRO A 721 25.29 15.51 15.76
C PRO A 721 24.55 14.93 14.57
N GLY A 722 24.14 13.66 14.63
CA GLY A 722 23.46 12.99 13.53
C GLY A 722 22.59 11.84 13.99
N SER A 723 21.77 11.33 13.08
CA SER A 723 20.95 10.14 13.28
C SER A 723 21.35 9.03 12.30
N GLU A 724 21.52 7.82 12.81
CA GLU A 724 21.79 6.63 12.02
C GLU A 724 20.70 5.58 12.24
N VAL A 725 20.33 4.87 11.17
CA VAL A 725 19.40 3.74 11.24
C VAL A 725 20.24 2.47 11.15
N VAL A 726 20.43 1.80 12.30
CA VAL A 726 21.12 0.51 12.37
C VAL A 726 20.13 -0.58 11.95
N GLN A 727 20.39 -1.23 10.82
CA GLN A 727 19.54 -2.28 10.26
C GLN A 727 20.18 -3.64 10.52
N LEU A 728 19.41 -4.57 11.09
CA LEU A 728 19.80 -5.95 11.34
C LEU A 728 19.13 -6.86 10.31
N TYR A 729 19.92 -7.55 9.51
CA TYR A 729 19.45 -8.51 8.52
C TYR A 729 19.86 -9.93 8.89
N VAL A 730 19.13 -10.89 8.35
CA VAL A 730 19.49 -12.32 8.40
C VAL A 730 19.45 -12.91 6.99
N ARG A 731 20.31 -13.90 6.75
CA ARG A 731 20.20 -14.78 5.58
C ARG A 731 20.64 -16.19 5.91
N ALA A 732 20.00 -17.17 5.29
CA ALA A 732 20.43 -18.55 5.35
C ALA A 732 21.53 -18.81 4.31
N LEU A 733 22.59 -19.55 4.67
CA LEU A 733 23.72 -19.83 3.78
C LEU A 733 23.57 -21.13 2.98
N THR A 734 22.75 -22.05 3.46
CA THR A 734 22.50 -23.33 2.80
C THR A 734 21.04 -23.69 3.02
N THR A 735 20.26 -23.71 1.93
CA THR A 735 18.82 -23.91 1.99
C THR A 735 18.37 -24.90 0.92
N ARG A 736 17.27 -25.61 1.22
CA ARG A 736 16.56 -26.46 0.24
C ARG A 736 15.55 -25.70 -0.61
N TYR A 737 15.26 -24.47 -0.22
CA TYR A 737 14.34 -23.53 -0.87
C TYR A 737 15.11 -22.32 -1.41
N GLU A 738 14.49 -21.54 -2.29
CA GLU A 738 15.01 -20.24 -2.71
C GLU A 738 14.82 -19.21 -1.59
N ALA A 739 15.92 -18.90 -0.91
CA ALA A 739 15.98 -17.99 0.22
C ALA A 739 16.18 -16.54 -0.25
N PRO A 740 15.68 -15.54 0.51
CA PRO A 740 15.94 -14.16 0.20
C PRO A 740 17.44 -13.84 0.37
N ALA A 741 17.94 -12.91 -0.44
CA ALA A 741 19.32 -12.41 -0.37
C ALA A 741 19.63 -11.84 1.03
N LEU A 742 18.67 -11.08 1.57
CA LEU A 742 18.62 -10.59 2.94
C LEU A 742 17.15 -10.50 3.39
N ARG A 743 16.90 -10.68 4.69
CA ARG A 743 15.63 -10.36 5.33
C ARG A 743 15.86 -9.46 6.53
N LEU A 744 15.16 -8.32 6.59
CA LEU A 744 15.21 -7.43 7.74
C LEU A 744 14.62 -8.15 8.96
N ALA A 745 15.44 -8.30 9.99
CA ALA A 745 15.05 -8.91 11.26
C ALA A 745 14.66 -7.86 12.29
N ASP A 746 15.39 -6.74 12.35
CA ASP A 746 15.11 -5.63 13.28
C ASP A 746 15.84 -4.35 12.82
N PHE A 747 15.47 -3.18 13.37
CA PHE A 747 16.16 -1.91 13.15
C PHE A 747 16.06 -0.96 14.35
N ARG A 748 16.99 -0.02 14.48
CA ARG A 748 16.94 1.07 15.47
C ARG A 748 17.45 2.37 14.87
N LYS A 749 16.68 3.45 15.01
CA LYS A 749 17.15 4.82 14.75
C LYS A 749 17.80 5.39 16.00
N ILE A 750 19.06 5.81 15.89
CA ILE A 750 19.87 6.30 17.02
C ILE A 750 20.44 7.67 16.67
N ARG A 751 20.15 8.67 17.51
CA ARG A 751 20.82 9.97 17.49
C ARG A 751 22.05 9.96 18.39
N LEU A 752 23.17 10.48 17.89
CA LEU A 752 24.42 10.63 18.64
C LEU A 752 25.04 12.01 18.42
N ASP A 753 25.58 12.60 19.49
CA ASP A 753 26.43 13.80 19.40
C ASP A 753 27.85 13.45 18.92
N PRO A 754 28.65 14.43 18.43
CA PRO A 754 30.03 14.18 17.98
C PRO A 754 30.88 13.51 19.07
N GLY A 755 31.53 12.39 18.73
CA GLY A 755 32.35 11.61 19.64
C GLY A 755 31.57 10.72 20.62
N GLU A 756 30.23 10.76 20.61
CA GLU A 756 29.40 9.83 21.38
C GLU A 756 29.46 8.42 20.76
N SER A 757 29.38 7.40 21.61
CA SER A 757 29.24 6.01 21.19
C SER A 757 28.19 5.30 22.03
N ARG A 758 27.44 4.37 21.42
CA ARG A 758 26.38 3.60 22.06
C ARG A 758 26.42 2.15 21.62
N ASP A 759 26.26 1.23 22.56
CA ASP A 759 25.99 -0.17 22.25
C ASP A 759 24.51 -0.32 21.86
N VAL A 760 24.27 -0.82 20.66
CA VAL A 760 22.93 -1.11 20.11
C VAL A 760 22.74 -2.62 20.15
N THR A 761 21.67 -3.08 20.78
CA THR A 761 21.36 -4.50 20.96
C THR A 761 20.03 -4.88 20.30
N PHE A 762 19.98 -6.11 19.80
CA PHE A 762 18.84 -6.67 19.10
C PHE A 762 18.58 -8.09 19.62
N PRO A 763 17.37 -8.37 20.15
CA PRO A 763 16.96 -9.74 20.37
C PRO A 763 16.68 -10.39 19.01
N LEU A 764 17.23 -11.59 18.80
CA LEU A 764 17.00 -12.38 17.60
C LEU A 764 16.53 -13.79 18.02
N SER A 765 15.25 -14.08 17.81
CA SER A 765 14.71 -15.43 17.99
C SER A 765 14.89 -16.26 16.72
N ALA A 766 14.91 -17.59 16.87
CA ALA A 766 14.92 -18.50 15.73
C ALA A 766 13.67 -18.33 14.84
N GLU A 767 12.53 -17.88 15.37
CA GLU A 767 11.32 -17.58 14.58
C GLU A 767 11.59 -16.51 13.51
N GLN A 768 12.47 -15.54 13.77
CA GLN A 768 12.91 -14.55 12.79
C GLN A 768 13.83 -15.14 11.70
N LEU A 769 14.19 -16.42 11.79
CA LEU A 769 14.90 -17.21 10.77
C LEU A 769 13.96 -18.18 10.04
N ALA A 770 12.69 -18.26 10.45
CA ALA A 770 11.74 -19.21 9.91
C ALA A 770 11.37 -18.89 8.46
N HIS A 771 11.01 -19.92 7.71
CA HIS A 771 10.40 -19.85 6.37
C HIS A 771 9.16 -20.74 6.36
N TRP A 772 8.27 -20.53 5.39
CA TRP A 772 7.10 -21.38 5.21
C TRP A 772 7.49 -22.66 4.47
N ASP A 773 7.36 -23.80 5.14
CA ASP A 773 7.57 -25.11 4.53
C ASP A 773 6.25 -25.64 3.95
N VAL A 774 6.14 -25.54 2.62
CA VAL A 774 4.99 -26.03 1.86
C VAL A 774 4.77 -27.54 2.00
N GLY A 775 5.78 -28.32 2.37
CA GLY A 775 5.63 -29.76 2.62
C GLY A 775 4.91 -30.09 3.93
N THR A 776 4.94 -29.18 4.90
CA THR A 776 4.28 -29.35 6.21
C THR A 776 3.11 -28.41 6.44
N GLY A 777 2.99 -27.33 5.65
CA GLY A 777 1.97 -26.30 5.83
C GLY A 777 2.18 -25.46 7.09
N ALA A 778 3.45 -25.23 7.48
CA ALA A 778 3.80 -24.49 8.68
C ALA A 778 5.12 -23.73 8.53
N PHE A 779 5.32 -22.71 9.36
CA PHE A 779 6.63 -22.07 9.54
C PHE A 779 7.61 -23.02 10.21
N THR A 780 8.82 -23.11 9.68
CA THR A 780 9.91 -23.91 10.25
C THR A 780 11.25 -23.19 10.14
N VAL A 781 12.19 -23.56 11.01
CA VAL A 781 13.58 -23.09 11.00
C VAL A 781 14.45 -24.28 10.65
N ASP A 782 15.07 -24.31 9.46
CA ASP A 782 15.96 -25.41 9.09
C ASP A 782 17.27 -25.34 9.92
N PRO A 783 17.85 -26.46 10.37
CA PRO A 783 19.17 -26.44 10.99
C PRO A 783 20.23 -26.13 9.92
N GLY A 784 21.30 -25.47 10.33
CA GLY A 784 22.37 -25.07 9.41
C GLY A 784 22.96 -23.72 9.77
N ASP A 785 23.71 -23.16 8.82
CA ASP A 785 24.39 -21.89 9.02
C ASP A 785 23.61 -20.72 8.44
N TYR A 786 23.54 -19.68 9.25
CA TYR A 786 22.94 -18.41 8.95
C TYR A 786 23.99 -17.32 9.15
N GLU A 787 23.79 -16.18 8.50
CA GLU A 787 24.48 -14.95 8.84
C GLU A 787 23.50 -13.95 9.45
N VAL A 788 23.95 -13.34 10.54
CA VAL A 788 23.38 -12.12 11.11
C VAL A 788 24.25 -10.97 10.62
N LEU A 789 23.63 -9.97 10.00
CA LEU A 789 24.33 -8.86 9.37
C LEU A 789 23.84 -7.55 9.96
N VAL A 790 24.76 -6.62 10.21
CA VAL A 790 24.44 -5.22 10.49
C VAL A 790 24.83 -4.41 9.27
N ALA A 791 23.92 -3.55 8.83
CA ALA A 791 24.07 -2.78 7.62
C ALA A 791 23.53 -1.35 7.78
N ARG A 792 23.94 -0.49 6.85
CA ARG A 792 23.38 0.87 6.66
C ARG A 792 22.23 0.89 5.66
N SER A 793 22.21 -0.09 4.75
CA SER A 793 21.21 -0.35 3.73
C SER A 793 21.37 -1.80 3.27
N ALA A 794 20.40 -2.33 2.52
CA ALA A 794 20.42 -3.71 2.05
C ALA A 794 21.69 -4.09 1.24
N GLU A 795 22.35 -3.13 0.58
CA GLU A 795 23.60 -3.39 -0.16
C GLU A 795 24.87 -2.82 0.54
N ASN A 796 24.75 -2.25 1.74
CA ASN A 796 25.87 -1.70 2.51
C ASN A 796 26.02 -2.37 3.88
N VAL A 797 26.50 -3.61 3.85
CA VAL A 797 26.80 -4.41 5.04
C VAL A 797 28.10 -3.93 5.69
N VAL A 798 28.02 -3.58 6.98
CA VAL A 798 29.16 -3.08 7.78
C VAL A 798 29.67 -4.09 8.81
N GLY A 799 28.89 -5.15 9.09
CA GLY A 799 29.31 -6.23 9.96
C GLY A 799 28.51 -7.50 9.72
N ALA A 800 29.14 -8.65 9.92
CA ALA A 800 28.49 -9.96 9.79
C ALA A 800 29.02 -10.92 10.86
N ALA A 801 28.14 -11.80 11.34
CA ALA A 801 28.47 -12.86 12.27
C ALA A 801 27.70 -14.14 11.89
N ARG A 802 28.40 -15.27 11.90
CA ARG A 802 27.80 -16.58 11.64
C ARG A 802 27.05 -17.08 12.88
N LEU A 803 25.86 -17.61 12.64
CA LEU A 803 25.00 -18.25 13.62
C LEU A 803 24.64 -19.65 13.10
N THR A 804 24.89 -20.69 13.89
CA THR A 804 24.49 -22.05 13.55
C THR A 804 23.21 -22.42 14.29
N VAL A 805 22.14 -22.73 13.56
CA VAL A 805 20.94 -23.31 14.14
C VAL A 805 21.11 -24.83 14.22
N THR A 806 20.97 -25.39 15.42
CA THR A 806 21.05 -26.82 15.67
C THR A 806 19.65 -27.42 15.84
N GLY A 807 19.45 -28.62 15.35
CA GLY A 807 18.18 -29.34 15.45
C GLY A 807 18.12 -30.49 14.45
N PRO A 808 17.06 -31.30 14.48
CA PRO A 808 16.81 -32.30 13.44
C PRO A 808 16.68 -31.64 12.07
N ALA A 809 17.27 -32.27 11.06
CA ALA A 809 17.02 -31.92 9.66
C ALA A 809 15.54 -32.16 9.33
N PRO A 810 14.96 -31.37 8.41
CA PRO A 810 13.59 -31.58 7.97
C PRO A 810 13.43 -32.98 7.37
N ALA A 811 12.34 -33.64 7.72
CA ALA A 811 11.99 -34.92 7.11
C ALA A 811 11.57 -34.70 5.64
N PRO A 812 11.75 -35.71 4.76
CA PRO A 812 11.17 -35.70 3.43
C PRO A 812 9.65 -35.48 3.47
N ARG A 813 9.10 -34.83 2.44
CA ARG A 813 7.68 -34.60 2.26
C ARG A 813 6.95 -35.94 2.13
N ALA A 814 6.07 -36.24 3.07
CA ALA A 814 5.27 -37.46 3.05
C ALA A 814 4.01 -37.25 2.18
N VAL A 815 3.90 -38.00 1.08
CA VAL A 815 2.75 -37.91 0.15
C VAL A 815 1.99 -39.23 -0.02
N VAL A 816 2.56 -40.34 0.46
CA VAL A 816 1.87 -41.64 0.47
C VAL A 816 0.81 -41.63 1.58
N ASP A 817 -0.41 -42.01 1.21
CA ASP A 817 -1.62 -42.02 2.02
C ASP A 817 -1.99 -40.64 2.61
N ARG A 818 -1.45 -39.56 2.03
CA ARG A 818 -1.73 -38.16 2.42
C ARG A 818 -2.17 -37.32 1.23
N HIS A 819 -3.21 -36.51 1.43
CA HIS A 819 -3.60 -35.50 0.45
C HIS A 819 -2.56 -34.38 0.42
N THR A 820 -2.02 -34.11 -0.76
CA THR A 820 -1.09 -33.02 -1.03
C THR A 820 -1.81 -32.00 -1.89
N ALA A 821 -1.98 -30.77 -1.41
CA ALA A 821 -2.59 -29.72 -2.23
C ALA A 821 -1.66 -29.38 -3.40
N ALA A 822 -2.25 -29.13 -4.57
CA ALA A 822 -1.48 -28.82 -5.76
C ALA A 822 -0.71 -27.50 -5.62
N VAL A 823 -1.23 -26.57 -4.81
CA VAL A 823 -0.64 -25.25 -4.56
C VAL A 823 0.56 -25.28 -3.63
N ASP A 824 0.80 -26.40 -2.95
CA ASP A 824 1.94 -26.59 -2.04
C ASP A 824 3.22 -27.00 -2.78
N PHE A 825 3.39 -26.53 -4.02
CA PHE A 825 4.58 -26.75 -4.82
C PHE A 825 5.77 -25.94 -4.27
N ASP A 826 6.98 -26.43 -4.53
CA ASP A 826 8.23 -25.73 -4.24
C ASP A 826 8.63 -24.78 -5.38
N ASP A 827 8.29 -25.12 -6.63
CA ASP A 827 8.50 -24.31 -7.83
C ASP A 827 7.44 -24.64 -8.89
N HIS A 828 7.29 -23.76 -9.89
CA HIS A 828 6.26 -23.88 -10.92
C HIS A 828 6.67 -23.22 -12.25
N ALA A 829 5.98 -23.56 -13.34
CA ALA A 829 6.14 -22.88 -14.63
C ALA A 829 4.85 -22.99 -15.46
N GLY A 830 4.43 -21.87 -16.06
CA GLY A 830 3.26 -21.84 -16.93
C GLY A 830 1.94 -22.14 -16.22
N VAL A 831 1.87 -21.91 -14.90
CA VAL A 831 0.66 -22.10 -14.10
C VAL A 831 0.07 -20.77 -13.63
N THR A 832 -1.21 -20.80 -13.32
CA THR A 832 -1.92 -19.81 -12.52
C THR A 832 -2.58 -20.49 -11.33
N ILE A 833 -2.64 -19.80 -10.20
CA ILE A 833 -3.32 -20.28 -8.99
C ILE A 833 -4.74 -19.72 -9.01
N VAL A 834 -5.71 -20.61 -8.86
CA VAL A 834 -7.14 -20.32 -8.92
C VAL A 834 -7.86 -20.91 -7.71
N ASP A 835 -9.12 -20.58 -7.53
CA ASP A 835 -9.92 -21.09 -6.43
C ASP A 835 -10.34 -22.55 -6.68
N ALA A 836 -10.25 -23.42 -5.67
CA ALA A 836 -10.77 -24.80 -5.76
C ALA A 836 -12.30 -24.85 -5.63
N SER A 837 -12.86 -23.90 -4.88
CA SER A 837 -14.29 -23.69 -4.73
C SER A 837 -14.58 -22.22 -4.40
N ARG A 838 -15.85 -21.80 -4.54
CA ARG A 838 -16.25 -20.44 -4.17
C ARG A 838 -15.90 -20.08 -2.72
N ALA A 839 -16.01 -21.05 -1.81
CA ALA A 839 -15.86 -20.83 -0.37
C ALA A 839 -14.42 -20.99 0.15
N THR A 840 -13.71 -22.04 -0.26
CA THR A 840 -12.40 -22.39 0.31
C THR A 840 -11.51 -23.16 -0.66
N GLY A 841 -10.20 -23.16 -0.35
CA GLY A 841 -9.18 -23.96 -1.01
C GLY A 841 -8.73 -23.38 -2.35
N ASP A 842 -7.50 -23.69 -2.72
CA ASP A 842 -6.91 -23.22 -3.96
C ASP A 842 -6.56 -24.42 -4.85
N ALA A 843 -6.43 -24.17 -6.14
CA ALA A 843 -6.12 -25.13 -7.19
C ALA A 843 -5.12 -24.50 -8.16
N VAL A 844 -4.50 -25.34 -8.98
CA VAL A 844 -3.56 -24.90 -10.03
C VAL A 844 -4.16 -25.21 -11.39
N ALA A 845 -4.04 -24.28 -12.33
CA ALA A 845 -4.40 -24.48 -13.73
C ALA A 845 -3.27 -24.02 -14.66
N PRO A 846 -3.11 -24.62 -15.85
CA PRO A 846 -2.21 -24.07 -16.88
C PRO A 846 -2.64 -22.66 -17.30
N THR A 847 -1.69 -21.74 -17.39
CA THR A 847 -1.93 -20.36 -17.86
C THR A 847 -2.32 -20.36 -19.34
N ASP A 848 -1.65 -21.17 -20.15
CA ASP A 848 -1.99 -21.44 -21.54
C ASP A 848 -2.29 -22.94 -21.71
N PRO A 849 -3.56 -23.34 -21.91
CA PRO A 849 -3.95 -24.72 -22.17
C PRO A 849 -3.24 -25.39 -23.36
N ALA A 850 -2.65 -24.62 -24.28
CA ALA A 850 -1.90 -25.15 -25.42
C ALA A 850 -0.45 -25.55 -25.06
N GLN A 851 0.05 -25.11 -23.91
CA GLN A 851 1.40 -25.43 -23.42
C GLN A 851 1.33 -26.29 -22.16
N PRO A 852 2.32 -27.17 -21.92
CA PRO A 852 2.41 -27.88 -20.66
C PRO A 852 2.76 -26.92 -19.52
N ALA A 853 2.03 -27.02 -18.42
CA ALA A 853 2.37 -26.36 -17.17
C ALA A 853 3.03 -27.35 -16.21
N MET A 854 3.94 -26.87 -15.36
CA MET A 854 4.80 -27.72 -14.54
C MET A 854 4.72 -27.30 -13.07
N LEU A 855 4.68 -28.30 -12.19
CA LEU A 855 4.79 -28.14 -10.74
C LEU A 855 5.92 -29.04 -10.22
N TRP A 856 6.72 -28.53 -9.29
CA TRP A 856 7.80 -29.27 -8.65
C TRP A 856 7.58 -29.39 -7.15
N PHE A 857 7.74 -30.59 -6.62
CA PHE A 857 7.64 -30.95 -5.20
C PHE A 857 8.93 -31.66 -4.80
N ARG A 858 9.77 -30.95 -4.04
CA ARG A 858 11.12 -31.40 -3.69
C ARG A 858 11.10 -32.39 -2.53
N SER A 859 12.08 -33.29 -2.53
CA SER A 859 12.34 -34.22 -1.42
C SER A 859 11.10 -34.99 -0.96
N THR A 860 10.40 -35.62 -1.90
CA THR A 860 9.15 -36.34 -1.69
C THR A 860 9.40 -37.83 -1.43
N ASP A 861 8.93 -38.37 -0.29
CA ASP A 861 8.99 -39.81 -0.01
C ASP A 861 7.85 -40.55 -0.71
N LEU A 862 8.22 -41.39 -1.69
CA LEU A 862 7.30 -42.20 -2.50
C LEU A 862 7.33 -43.68 -2.09
N SER A 863 7.97 -44.01 -0.98
CA SER A 863 8.17 -45.40 -0.55
C SER A 863 6.85 -46.14 -0.35
N GLY A 864 6.69 -47.24 -1.10
CA GLY A 864 5.50 -48.10 -1.03
C GLY A 864 4.33 -47.63 -1.88
N ALA A 865 4.45 -46.51 -2.61
CA ALA A 865 3.42 -46.03 -3.53
C ALA A 865 3.22 -47.03 -4.69
N VAL A 866 1.98 -47.46 -4.90
CA VAL A 866 1.59 -48.37 -6.00
C VAL A 866 0.59 -47.73 -6.95
N ARG A 867 -0.09 -46.67 -6.53
CA ARG A 867 -1.11 -45.96 -7.28
C ARG A 867 -1.03 -44.46 -6.99
N VAL A 868 -1.45 -43.64 -7.94
CA VAL A 868 -1.63 -42.20 -7.72
C VAL A 868 -3.05 -41.77 -8.05
N GLU A 869 -3.60 -40.91 -7.21
CA GLU A 869 -4.93 -40.32 -7.32
C GLU A 869 -4.80 -38.80 -7.40
N ALA A 870 -5.62 -38.14 -8.22
CA ALA A 870 -5.67 -36.69 -8.37
C ALA A 870 -7.11 -36.20 -8.34
N GLU A 871 -7.35 -35.12 -7.60
CA GLU A 871 -8.61 -34.40 -7.56
C GLU A 871 -8.58 -33.25 -8.57
N ILE A 872 -9.47 -33.31 -9.55
CA ILE A 872 -9.50 -32.39 -10.69
C ILE A 872 -10.90 -31.84 -10.93
N ALA A 873 -10.97 -30.70 -11.64
CA ALA A 873 -12.18 -30.21 -12.27
C ALA A 873 -11.86 -29.69 -13.68
N ARG A 874 -12.72 -29.98 -14.65
CA ARG A 874 -12.50 -29.62 -16.05
C ARG A 874 -13.83 -29.30 -16.74
N GLU A 875 -13.88 -28.13 -17.35
CA GLU A 875 -15.01 -27.69 -18.17
C GLU A 875 -14.96 -28.32 -19.57
N ASP A 876 -16.06 -28.22 -20.32
CA ASP A 876 -16.11 -28.64 -21.72
C ASP A 876 -15.07 -27.86 -22.55
N GLY A 877 -14.28 -28.56 -23.36
CA GLY A 877 -13.24 -27.94 -24.17
C GLY A 877 -12.71 -28.86 -25.28
N PRO A 878 -12.20 -28.28 -26.38
CA PRO A 878 -11.88 -29.05 -27.59
C PRO A 878 -10.60 -29.89 -27.48
N ALA A 879 -9.69 -29.56 -26.55
CA ALA A 879 -8.40 -30.24 -26.40
C ALA A 879 -8.45 -31.33 -25.33
N GLU A 880 -7.87 -32.51 -25.60
CA GLU A 880 -7.65 -33.54 -24.59
C GLU A 880 -6.76 -33.00 -23.46
N ALA A 881 -7.07 -33.39 -22.22
CA ALA A 881 -6.29 -33.01 -21.05
C ALA A 881 -5.73 -34.26 -20.36
N ARG A 882 -4.51 -34.15 -19.85
CA ARG A 882 -3.86 -35.22 -19.08
C ARG A 882 -2.92 -34.65 -18.02
N LEU A 883 -2.69 -35.43 -16.98
CA LEU A 883 -1.74 -35.16 -15.91
C LEU A 883 -0.66 -36.23 -15.90
N GLU A 884 0.61 -35.83 -15.96
CA GLU A 884 1.75 -36.73 -15.88
C GLU A 884 2.48 -36.53 -14.55
N PHE A 885 2.91 -37.63 -13.93
CA PHE A 885 3.72 -37.66 -12.72
C PHE A 885 5.10 -38.19 -13.06
N TRP A 886 6.13 -37.44 -12.68
CA TRP A 886 7.53 -37.76 -12.90
C TRP A 886 8.25 -37.82 -11.55
N ALA A 887 8.95 -38.92 -11.27
CA ALA A 887 9.90 -39.01 -10.16
C ALA A 887 11.30 -38.82 -10.74
N ASP A 888 11.96 -37.73 -10.36
CA ASP A 888 13.17 -37.23 -10.99
C ASP A 888 12.96 -37.10 -12.53
N ASP A 889 13.72 -37.85 -13.33
CA ASP A 889 13.62 -37.87 -14.79
C ASP A 889 12.74 -39.00 -15.34
N GLN A 890 12.09 -39.79 -14.48
CA GLN A 890 11.29 -40.95 -14.88
C GLN A 890 9.80 -40.65 -14.82
N LEU A 891 9.09 -40.84 -15.95
CA LEU A 891 7.62 -40.85 -15.97
C LEU A 891 7.11 -42.08 -15.21
N ILE A 892 6.37 -41.86 -14.14
CA ILE A 892 5.84 -42.91 -13.25
C ILE A 892 4.35 -43.18 -13.44
N GLY A 893 3.60 -42.20 -13.96
CA GLY A 893 2.16 -42.36 -14.22
C GLY A 893 1.59 -41.26 -15.08
N THR A 894 0.54 -41.59 -15.85
CA THR A 894 -0.25 -40.64 -16.63
C THR A 894 -1.73 -40.88 -16.36
N ILE A 895 -2.47 -39.80 -16.11
CA ILE A 895 -3.91 -39.82 -15.86
C ILE A 895 -4.61 -38.97 -16.93
N PRO A 896 -5.52 -39.55 -17.74
CA PRO A 896 -6.43 -38.77 -18.58
C PRO A 896 -7.38 -37.92 -17.72
N VAL A 897 -7.59 -36.66 -18.07
CA VAL A 897 -8.45 -35.73 -17.31
C VAL A 897 -9.83 -35.62 -17.99
N PRO A 898 -10.88 -36.27 -17.44
CA PRO A 898 -12.23 -36.23 -18.01
C PRO A 898 -12.86 -34.87 -17.83
N VAL A 899 -13.85 -34.55 -18.68
CA VAL A 899 -14.71 -33.38 -18.47
C VAL A 899 -15.64 -33.65 -17.28
N THR A 900 -15.72 -32.68 -16.36
CA THR A 900 -16.63 -32.71 -15.21
C THR A 900 -17.80 -31.74 -15.34
N GLY A 901 -17.80 -30.89 -16.37
CA GLY A 901 -18.90 -30.02 -16.78
C GLY A 901 -18.95 -28.66 -16.09
N HIS A 902 -18.20 -28.45 -15.01
CA HIS A 902 -18.09 -27.15 -14.34
C HIS A 902 -16.76 -27.04 -13.59
N ARG A 903 -16.19 -25.83 -13.49
CA ARG A 903 -14.90 -25.58 -12.80
C ARG A 903 -14.87 -25.95 -11.31
N TYR A 904 -16.03 -26.04 -10.66
CA TYR A 904 -16.17 -26.50 -9.26
C TYR A 904 -16.71 -27.94 -9.13
N ALA A 905 -17.07 -28.60 -10.24
CA ALA A 905 -17.49 -29.99 -10.23
C ALA A 905 -16.24 -30.88 -10.17
N ARG A 906 -15.87 -31.30 -8.97
CA ARG A 906 -14.65 -32.07 -8.71
C ARG A 906 -14.88 -33.56 -8.86
N THR A 907 -13.89 -34.26 -9.39
CA THR A 907 -13.84 -35.73 -9.41
C THR A 907 -12.43 -36.22 -9.09
N THR A 908 -12.33 -37.46 -8.63
CA THR A 908 -11.05 -38.12 -8.39
C THR A 908 -10.75 -39.07 -9.53
N VAL A 909 -9.59 -38.89 -10.13
CA VAL A 909 -9.04 -39.75 -11.18
C VAL A 909 -7.80 -40.46 -10.66
N ALA A 910 -7.46 -41.61 -11.23
CA ALA A 910 -6.34 -42.40 -10.75
C ALA A 910 -5.67 -43.21 -11.85
N THR A 911 -4.42 -43.61 -11.61
CA THR A 911 -3.70 -44.58 -12.43
C THR A 911 -2.80 -45.45 -11.55
N GLU A 912 -2.62 -46.70 -11.95
CA GLU A 912 -1.67 -47.62 -11.31
C GLU A 912 -0.24 -47.29 -11.75
N LEU A 913 0.72 -47.40 -10.83
CA LEU A 913 2.13 -47.21 -11.13
C LEU A 913 2.70 -48.50 -11.73
N ALA A 914 3.64 -48.38 -12.66
CA ALA A 914 4.22 -49.54 -13.35
C ALA A 914 4.94 -50.51 -12.39
N ALA A 915 5.45 -50.01 -11.27
CA ALA A 915 6.03 -50.77 -10.17
C ALA A 915 5.90 -49.96 -8.86
N PRO A 916 5.94 -50.62 -7.69
CA PRO A 916 6.04 -49.91 -6.41
C PRO A 916 7.27 -49.00 -6.39
N LEU A 917 7.08 -47.75 -5.94
CA LEU A 917 8.17 -46.79 -5.79
C LEU A 917 8.86 -46.95 -4.42
N ALA A 918 10.12 -46.54 -4.35
CA ALA A 918 10.94 -46.64 -3.13
C ALA A 918 11.91 -45.47 -3.03
N GLY A 919 11.97 -44.84 -1.87
CA GLY A 919 12.90 -43.76 -1.58
C GLY A 919 12.31 -42.36 -1.75
N VAL A 920 13.21 -41.37 -1.67
CA VAL A 920 12.92 -39.94 -1.73
C VAL A 920 13.32 -39.41 -3.10
N HIS A 921 12.41 -38.70 -3.76
CA HIS A 921 12.56 -38.20 -5.12
C HIS A 921 12.10 -36.74 -5.23
N ASP A 922 12.58 -36.02 -6.24
CA ASP A 922 11.92 -34.79 -6.66
C ASP A 922 10.76 -35.15 -7.58
N LEU A 923 9.54 -34.81 -7.15
CA LEU A 923 8.32 -35.11 -7.88
C LEU A 923 7.96 -33.92 -8.78
N ARG A 924 7.75 -34.19 -10.06
CA ARG A 924 7.34 -33.19 -11.04
C ARG A 924 6.01 -33.59 -11.67
N LEU A 925 5.04 -32.68 -11.66
CA LEU A 925 3.75 -32.86 -12.31
C LEU A 925 3.71 -32.03 -13.59
N ALA A 926 3.30 -32.63 -14.70
CA ALA A 926 3.06 -31.93 -15.97
C ALA A 926 1.56 -31.93 -16.30
N LEU A 927 0.98 -30.74 -16.38
CA LEU A 927 -0.42 -30.51 -16.69
C LEU A 927 -0.55 -30.15 -18.17
N HIS A 928 -1.28 -30.96 -18.94
CA HIS A 928 -1.54 -30.73 -20.35
C HIS A 928 -3.04 -30.46 -20.58
N GLY A 929 -3.36 -29.37 -21.29
CA GLY A 929 -4.75 -28.95 -21.52
C GLY A 929 -5.34 -28.16 -20.35
N GLY A 930 -6.51 -27.54 -20.54
CA GLY A 930 -7.15 -26.70 -19.53
C GLY A 930 -7.93 -27.52 -18.50
N PHE A 931 -7.51 -27.49 -17.24
CA PHE A 931 -8.22 -28.05 -16.08
C PHE A 931 -7.66 -27.47 -14.78
N ARG A 932 -8.41 -27.62 -13.67
CA ARG A 932 -7.98 -27.29 -12.32
C ARG A 932 -7.52 -28.57 -11.61
N LEU A 933 -6.29 -28.56 -11.09
CA LEU A 933 -5.75 -29.58 -10.19
C LEU A 933 -5.85 -29.06 -8.75
N VAL A 934 -6.64 -29.72 -7.91
CA VAL A 934 -6.84 -29.30 -6.52
C VAL A 934 -5.82 -29.96 -5.60
N ALA A 935 -5.69 -31.28 -5.70
CA ALA A 935 -4.82 -32.07 -4.85
C ALA A 935 -4.46 -33.40 -5.52
N PHE A 936 -3.44 -34.08 -4.99
CA PHE A 936 -3.11 -35.46 -5.35
C PHE A 936 -2.69 -36.26 -4.12
N ARG A 937 -2.70 -37.59 -4.25
CA ARG A 937 -2.26 -38.52 -3.21
C ARG A 937 -1.67 -39.77 -3.85
N PHE A 938 -0.54 -40.24 -3.33
CA PHE A 938 -0.05 -41.58 -3.63
C PHE A 938 -0.66 -42.58 -2.67
N VAL A 939 -1.05 -43.75 -3.14
CA VAL A 939 -1.66 -44.80 -2.31
C VAL A 939 -0.65 -45.93 -2.12
N GLY A 940 -0.44 -46.31 -0.86
CA GLY A 940 0.46 -47.40 -0.49
C GLY A 940 -0.11 -48.77 -0.83
N SER A 941 0.76 -49.79 -0.97
CA SER A 941 0.30 -51.19 -0.95
C SER A 941 -0.35 -51.47 0.40
N THR A 942 -1.62 -51.90 0.43
CA THR A 942 -2.19 -52.48 1.64
C THR A 942 -1.35 -53.70 2.02
N ALA A 943 -0.80 -53.70 3.23
CA ALA A 943 -0.20 -54.90 3.79
C ALA A 943 -1.34 -55.89 4.05
N ASP A 944 -1.50 -56.88 3.17
CA ASP A 944 -2.27 -58.10 3.45
C ASP A 944 -1.56 -58.98 4.49
#